data_AF-A0A0E3GVE1-F1
#
_entry.id   AF-A0A0E3GVE1-F1
#
_cell.length_a   1.000
_cell.length_b   1.000
_cell.length_c   1.000
_cell.angle_alpha   90.00
_cell.angle_beta   90.00
_cell.angle_gamma   90.00
#
_symmetry.space_group_name_H-M   'P 1'
#
loop_
_entity.id
_entity.type
_entity.pdbx_description
1 polymer ?
#
loop_
_entity_poly.entity_id
_entity_poly.type
_entity_poly.pdbx_seq_one_letter_code
_entity_poly.pdbx_strand_id
1 'polypeptide(L)'
;MRRIFKAEQIEEMLSNRNKVFIGGLPFSGKTTLINKFYNKHKNEEIQFIELPKKFNSTDELNEWKNKIKGIRRGIIEGRTYIIELLLGKVSIATTPSLQSPYLDFRGNAVSMRSIDAIKRIYKNGIKDDKVVSKILMYSTITTPNYFTIIPKLVNEGIELYKQGKLDKVLEIVLGVKRLYSSFPKIDINGEDSITYALGSVLPRNIDFKTAWSELSETWKELVYYRLDSALRLLPGSAEKIIGQKDIKPLGDKVEVVDIEPFFVDLVEWGKSIILDGNNLCIVGPLRSAKSSLANYIYSMVNSKDVSLLDYNNYDLLSLDKKIKSENKKYIAVLTDDIFYSIPVECKVIESRSYIKDFIDYLYLKNNVRRVKGANPNVPIHYYYLYKLKYNMSDEQIYNEYKSDMNKYITNTIFGNNKELINNYLSLLILGKKYLLLPVKVSEIVLNSLNKQIDKTFINWFSVFDFTDYDVDANEEMEKAVYEALYKVREELIRVVKENRFEEDLLKVYFDAISRYPTDNDTRIDEFIKTGYGHYSPIVYLLLYNPDIIEEFNWDLGERVNQACSSLKSLEDIIWKGITSSKDIVDKLLEEVMNFAEYKPSNYASIYEILSSENVNIECLRKAFNILKWYISTLDDRLVFLKFENKLYNVILKTKDDKLINYYLKMSFKGTTRSAIYINPEHISKIAEISDNARLEALPLVILNKAINDEKEIDKIIDPIETYAALLAIMRLEIDAIAEGKIETIIKYYRYLDELYDKFVKKDVRKIDEKVLFTLYDIAFDLNVNEKREILDFLAEEKEFVDSGYGLIMFYYYKVKDNLKEVLDYITTLIEPYYNLLIKIRRMYNDEDVYELFEAYKIKLAKTLITSRYDYKLVLQDIIDLLSKANISDRALKRRILGAYYISKFLLYGEAKKIKVRGPEEILYRVALALTGNEEMKKEFYKTVENMEINDKLIVENLDYTLENLASNDYLIPILEIYFYLKGDNEKLSKVMKYVEKELLGVPTFILHKLFNEINVKGNRNKYIASLILFI
;
A
#
# COMPACT_ATOMS: atom_id res chain seq x y z
N MET A 1 9.05 -0.70 -17.66
CA MET A 1 10.32 -1.22 -17.11
C MET A 1 10.28 -2.76 -17.11
N ARG A 2 11.12 -3.46 -17.89
CA ARG A 2 11.09 -4.95 -17.92
C ARG A 2 11.72 -5.53 -16.64
N ARG A 3 11.09 -6.58 -16.10
CA ARG A 3 11.48 -7.25 -14.84
C ARG A 3 12.88 -7.85 -14.95
N ILE A 4 13.77 -7.50 -14.03
CA ILE A 4 14.93 -8.35 -13.70
C ILE A 4 14.35 -9.65 -13.14
N PHE A 5 14.58 -10.78 -13.81
CA PHE A 5 14.09 -12.06 -13.30
C PHE A 5 14.74 -12.37 -11.96
N LYS A 6 13.91 -12.44 -10.91
CA LYS A 6 14.28 -13.14 -9.69
C LYS A 6 14.21 -14.64 -9.93
N ALA A 7 14.99 -15.41 -9.17
CA ALA A 7 14.98 -16.86 -9.34
C ALA A 7 13.56 -17.46 -9.17
N GLU A 8 12.81 -16.91 -8.23
CA GLU A 8 11.41 -17.24 -7.93
C GLU A 8 10.46 -17.11 -9.13
N GLN A 9 10.68 -16.13 -10.02
CA GLN A 9 9.81 -15.90 -11.18
C GLN A 9 10.04 -16.92 -12.29
N ILE A 10 11.26 -17.46 -12.40
CA ILE A 10 11.56 -18.54 -13.35
C ILE A 10 10.94 -19.85 -12.84
N GLU A 11 10.88 -20.05 -11.52
CA GLU A 11 10.20 -21.18 -10.89
C GLU A 11 8.69 -21.14 -11.14
N GLU A 12 8.06 -19.97 -11.00
CA GLU A 12 6.65 -19.76 -11.34
C GLU A 12 6.37 -19.96 -12.84
N MET A 13 7.30 -19.55 -13.71
CA MET A 13 7.16 -19.83 -15.15
C MET A 13 7.27 -21.33 -15.47
N LEU A 14 8.07 -22.08 -14.71
CA LEU A 14 8.23 -23.54 -14.84
C LEU A 14 7.05 -24.35 -14.29
N SER A 15 6.30 -23.80 -13.33
CA SER A 15 5.04 -24.41 -12.86
C SER A 15 3.92 -24.27 -13.89
N ASN A 16 3.94 -23.19 -14.68
CA ASN A 16 2.85 -22.84 -15.59
C ASN A 16 3.14 -23.17 -17.06
N ARG A 17 4.41 -23.40 -17.45
CA ARG A 17 4.81 -23.66 -18.85
C ARG A 17 5.74 -24.84 -18.98
N ASN A 18 5.52 -25.60 -20.05
CA ASN A 18 6.39 -26.71 -20.46
C ASN A 18 7.80 -26.23 -20.87
N LYS A 19 7.91 -25.08 -21.56
CA LYS A 19 9.21 -24.51 -21.98
C LYS A 19 9.36 -23.08 -21.51
N VAL A 20 10.51 -22.77 -20.93
CA VAL A 20 10.87 -21.40 -20.51
C VAL A 20 12.07 -20.94 -21.33
N PHE A 21 11.89 -19.87 -22.10
CA PHE A 21 12.95 -19.25 -22.90
C PHE A 21 13.52 -18.04 -22.15
N ILE A 22 14.82 -18.06 -21.87
CA ILE A 22 15.56 -16.99 -21.19
C ILE A 22 16.48 -16.34 -22.22
N GLY A 23 16.10 -15.14 -22.69
CA GLY A 23 16.82 -14.39 -23.72
C GLY A 23 17.61 -13.21 -23.18
N GLY A 24 18.89 -13.05 -23.55
CA GLY A 24 19.72 -11.91 -23.12
C GLY A 24 20.66 -11.35 -24.20
N LEU A 25 21.16 -10.12 -23.96
CA LEU A 25 22.34 -9.55 -24.64
C LEU A 25 23.62 -9.94 -23.89
N PRO A 26 24.76 -10.03 -24.59
CA PRO A 26 25.30 -11.22 -25.26
C PRO A 26 25.86 -12.29 -24.28
N PHE A 27 25.68 -12.13 -22.97
CA PHE A 27 26.22 -13.01 -21.94
C PHE A 27 25.18 -13.98 -21.37
N SER A 28 24.35 -14.56 -22.22
CA SER A 28 23.87 -15.91 -21.96
C SER A 28 24.95 -16.86 -22.46
N GLY A 29 25.78 -17.33 -21.55
CA GLY A 29 26.66 -18.45 -21.81
C GLY A 29 27.79 -18.59 -20.81
N LYS A 30 27.79 -19.74 -20.14
CA LYS A 30 28.45 -20.10 -18.87
C LYS A 30 28.01 -19.29 -17.63
N THR A 31 27.18 -19.97 -16.83
CA THR A 31 27.21 -19.98 -15.35
C THR A 31 26.64 -18.79 -14.56
N THR A 32 25.31 -18.66 -14.43
CA THR A 32 24.73 -18.24 -13.12
C THR A 32 23.26 -18.60 -12.91
N LEU A 33 22.37 -18.47 -13.90
CA LEU A 33 20.94 -18.75 -13.70
C LEU A 33 20.61 -20.23 -13.85
N ILE A 34 20.92 -20.87 -15.00
CA ILE A 34 20.74 -22.33 -15.16
C ILE A 34 21.43 -23.10 -14.02
N ASN A 35 22.66 -22.77 -13.64
CA ASN A 35 23.35 -23.46 -12.53
C ASN A 35 22.67 -23.29 -11.16
N LYS A 36 22.02 -22.16 -10.90
CA LYS A 36 21.24 -21.97 -9.67
C LYS A 36 20.02 -22.89 -9.63
N PHE A 37 19.36 -23.11 -10.76
CA PHE A 37 18.20 -24.01 -10.87
C PHE A 37 18.58 -25.47 -11.02
N TYR A 38 19.70 -25.76 -11.67
CA TYR A 38 20.18 -27.12 -11.93
C TYR A 38 20.35 -27.88 -10.62
N ASN A 39 20.94 -27.24 -9.60
CA ASN A 39 21.11 -27.87 -8.29
C ASN A 39 19.77 -28.08 -7.55
N LYS A 40 18.76 -27.26 -7.82
CA LYS A 40 17.44 -27.30 -7.16
C LYS A 40 16.48 -28.29 -7.81
N HIS A 41 16.54 -28.44 -9.14
CA HIS A 41 15.64 -29.26 -9.95
C HIS A 41 16.34 -30.44 -10.63
N LYS A 42 17.52 -30.85 -10.14
CA LYS A 42 18.31 -31.94 -10.72
C LYS A 42 17.55 -33.28 -10.80
N ASN A 43 16.55 -33.45 -9.95
CA ASN A 43 15.74 -34.66 -9.83
C ASN A 43 14.39 -34.57 -10.59
N GLU A 44 14.16 -33.49 -11.35
CA GLU A 44 12.98 -33.32 -12.20
C GLU A 44 13.33 -33.58 -13.68
N GLU A 45 12.36 -34.02 -14.49
CA GLU A 45 12.51 -34.20 -15.95
C GLU A 45 12.57 -32.84 -16.72
N ILE A 46 13.36 -31.89 -16.24
CA ILE A 46 13.54 -30.57 -16.87
C ILE A 46 14.87 -30.59 -17.63
N GLN A 47 14.81 -30.41 -18.96
CA GLN A 47 16.03 -30.25 -19.76
C GLN A 47 16.54 -28.81 -19.68
N PHE A 48 17.84 -28.65 -19.43
CA PHE A 48 18.50 -27.34 -19.43
C PHE A 48 19.36 -27.22 -20.68
N ILE A 49 19.03 -26.27 -21.56
CA ILE A 49 19.69 -26.12 -22.87
C ILE A 49 20.23 -24.72 -23.02
N GLU A 50 21.53 -24.64 -23.29
CA GLU A 50 22.21 -23.43 -23.73
C GLU A 50 22.29 -23.42 -25.26
N LEU A 51 21.83 -22.34 -25.89
CA LEU A 51 21.87 -22.19 -27.34
C LEU A 51 23.25 -21.73 -27.82
N PRO A 52 23.69 -22.17 -29.02
CA PRO A 52 24.95 -21.71 -29.59
C PRO A 52 24.93 -20.20 -29.84
N LYS A 53 26.11 -19.57 -29.79
CA LYS A 53 26.27 -18.13 -30.01
C LYS A 53 26.29 -17.74 -31.49
N LYS A 54 26.72 -18.66 -32.35
CA LYS A 54 26.87 -18.49 -33.81
C LYS A 54 26.60 -19.81 -34.52
N PHE A 55 26.29 -19.74 -35.81
CA PHE A 55 26.02 -20.89 -36.68
C PHE A 55 26.92 -20.82 -37.93
N ASN A 56 27.35 -21.98 -38.41
CA ASN A 56 28.17 -22.09 -39.62
C ASN A 56 27.32 -22.03 -40.90
N SER A 57 26.08 -22.55 -40.84
CA SER A 57 25.14 -22.59 -41.96
C SER A 57 23.69 -22.42 -41.50
N THR A 58 22.78 -22.16 -42.45
CA THR A 58 21.33 -22.18 -42.21
C THR A 58 20.82 -23.57 -41.83
N ASP A 59 21.48 -24.63 -42.28
CA ASP A 59 21.12 -26.01 -41.97
C ASP A 59 21.35 -26.30 -40.48
N GLU A 60 22.47 -25.86 -39.91
CA GLU A 60 22.76 -25.98 -38.48
C GLU A 60 21.68 -25.27 -37.63
N LEU A 61 21.23 -24.09 -38.04
CA LEU A 61 20.13 -23.38 -37.37
C LEU A 61 18.81 -24.18 -37.43
N ASN A 62 18.52 -24.81 -38.58
CA ASN A 62 17.33 -25.65 -38.76
C ASN A 62 17.38 -26.92 -37.91
N GLU A 63 18.55 -27.54 -37.74
CA GLU A 63 18.75 -28.67 -36.83
C GLU A 63 18.43 -28.28 -35.38
N TRP A 64 18.95 -27.13 -34.92
CA TRP A 64 18.64 -26.61 -33.57
C TRP A 64 17.16 -26.28 -33.40
N LYS A 65 16.51 -25.75 -34.44
CA LYS A 65 15.07 -25.50 -34.44
C LYS A 65 14.27 -26.79 -34.24
N ASN A 66 14.66 -27.87 -34.90
CA ASN A 66 14.03 -29.18 -34.75
C ASN A 66 14.29 -29.79 -33.36
N LYS A 67 15.53 -29.68 -32.86
CA LYS A 67 15.90 -30.11 -31.50
C LYS A 67 15.03 -29.44 -30.43
N ILE A 68 14.84 -28.11 -30.54
CA ILE A 68 14.04 -27.35 -29.56
C ILE A 68 12.56 -27.67 -29.66
N LYS A 69 12.03 -27.90 -30.86
CA LYS A 69 10.64 -28.36 -31.05
C LYS A 69 10.40 -29.68 -30.30
N GLY A 70 11.35 -30.62 -30.37
CA GLY A 70 11.25 -31.95 -29.76
C GLY A 70 11.32 -32.01 -28.23
N ILE A 71 11.73 -30.94 -27.54
CA ILE A 71 11.77 -30.90 -26.07
C ILE A 71 10.34 -30.94 -25.52
N ARG A 72 10.07 -31.75 -24.48
CA ARG A 72 8.77 -31.73 -23.81
C ARG A 72 8.73 -30.72 -22.67
N ARG A 73 9.71 -30.77 -21.76
CA ARG A 73 9.87 -29.82 -20.65
C ARG A 73 11.31 -29.33 -20.54
N GLY A 74 11.53 -28.01 -20.45
CA GLY A 74 12.89 -27.48 -20.35
C GLY A 74 13.07 -25.98 -20.26
N ILE A 75 14.22 -25.56 -19.75
CA ILE A 75 14.72 -24.18 -19.75
C ILE A 75 15.73 -24.02 -20.88
N ILE A 76 15.48 -23.06 -21.75
CA ILE A 76 16.31 -22.77 -22.92
C ILE A 76 16.88 -21.36 -22.76
N GLU A 77 18.19 -21.26 -22.55
CA GLU A 77 18.90 -20.00 -22.38
C GLU A 77 19.73 -19.69 -23.63
N GLY A 78 19.66 -18.45 -24.13
CA GLY A 78 20.42 -18.06 -25.30
C GLY A 78 20.26 -16.59 -25.65
N ARG A 79 20.93 -16.16 -26.72
CA ARG A 79 20.81 -14.77 -27.19
C ARG A 79 19.42 -14.53 -27.75
N THR A 80 18.83 -13.37 -27.45
CA THR A 80 17.45 -13.05 -27.83
C THR A 80 17.16 -13.26 -29.31
N TYR A 81 18.02 -12.74 -30.18
CA TYR A 81 17.86 -12.88 -31.64
C TYR A 81 17.87 -14.34 -32.10
N ILE A 82 18.70 -15.20 -31.48
CA ILE A 82 18.78 -16.61 -31.80
C ILE A 82 17.49 -17.32 -31.40
N ILE A 83 16.96 -17.01 -30.21
CA ILE A 83 15.66 -17.53 -29.75
C ILE A 83 14.56 -17.10 -30.72
N GLU A 84 14.54 -15.84 -31.17
CA GLU A 84 13.56 -15.35 -32.13
C GLU A 84 13.62 -16.06 -33.50
N LEU A 85 14.83 -16.33 -34.01
CA LEU A 85 15.04 -17.13 -35.22
C LEU A 85 14.52 -18.57 -35.06
N LEU A 86 14.86 -19.22 -33.95
CA LEU A 86 14.44 -20.59 -33.65
C LEU A 86 12.92 -20.71 -33.48
N LEU A 87 12.29 -19.69 -32.87
CA LEU A 87 10.84 -19.59 -32.74
C LEU A 87 10.14 -19.17 -34.05
N GLY A 88 10.89 -18.81 -35.10
CA GLY A 88 10.33 -18.34 -36.37
C GLY A 88 9.66 -16.96 -36.28
N LYS A 89 9.97 -16.18 -35.25
CA LYS A 89 9.49 -14.80 -35.10
C LYS A 89 10.22 -13.83 -36.03
N VAL A 90 11.45 -14.19 -36.40
CA VAL A 90 12.29 -13.47 -37.35
C VAL A 90 12.85 -14.47 -38.35
N SER A 91 13.03 -14.04 -39.60
CA SER A 91 13.69 -14.81 -40.66
C SER A 91 15.01 -14.15 -41.05
N ILE A 92 15.96 -14.96 -41.52
CA ILE A 92 17.22 -14.46 -42.08
C ILE A 92 16.90 -13.72 -43.39
N ALA A 93 17.46 -12.53 -43.56
CA ALA A 93 17.34 -11.75 -44.79
C ALA A 93 18.24 -12.34 -45.89
N THR A 94 17.71 -12.46 -47.11
CA THR A 94 18.48 -12.84 -48.30
C THR A 94 19.46 -11.75 -48.72
N THR A 95 19.09 -10.49 -48.52
CA THR A 95 19.95 -9.32 -48.72
C THR A 95 19.79 -8.40 -47.52
N PRO A 96 20.83 -8.20 -46.69
CA PRO A 96 20.74 -7.26 -45.58
C PRO A 96 20.58 -5.82 -46.11
N SER A 97 19.84 -5.00 -45.37
CA SER A 97 19.47 -3.65 -45.77
C SER A 97 19.43 -2.71 -44.57
N LEU A 98 20.00 -1.52 -44.74
CA LEU A 98 19.84 -0.42 -43.79
C LEU A 98 18.54 0.36 -43.98
N GLN A 99 17.75 0.09 -45.03
CA GLN A 99 16.51 0.81 -45.27
C GLN A 99 15.43 0.44 -44.23
N SER A 100 15.43 -0.80 -43.74
CA SER A 100 14.47 -1.31 -42.76
C SER A 100 15.13 -2.30 -41.80
N PRO A 101 15.99 -1.82 -40.88
CA PRO A 101 16.66 -2.68 -39.91
C PRO A 101 15.67 -3.20 -38.86
N TYR A 102 15.88 -4.43 -38.40
CA TYR A 102 15.12 -5.05 -37.31
C TYR A 102 15.66 -4.57 -35.95
N LEU A 103 15.07 -3.49 -35.43
CA LEU A 103 15.53 -2.85 -34.17
C LEU A 103 14.81 -3.37 -32.92
N ASP A 104 13.77 -4.18 -33.08
CA ASP A 104 12.94 -4.71 -32.00
C ASP A 104 13.67 -5.83 -31.23
N PHE A 105 14.17 -5.53 -30.03
CA PHE A 105 14.64 -6.56 -29.10
C PHE A 105 13.52 -7.01 -28.16
N ARG A 106 12.91 -8.18 -28.40
CA ARG A 106 11.85 -8.74 -27.54
C ARG A 106 12.42 -9.84 -26.63
N GLY A 107 12.45 -9.59 -25.32
CA GLY A 107 12.98 -10.55 -24.35
C GLY A 107 13.33 -9.89 -23.02
N ASN A 108 13.59 -10.73 -22.01
CA ASN A 108 13.92 -10.28 -20.65
C ASN A 108 15.43 -10.41 -20.42
N ALA A 109 16.16 -9.30 -20.51
CA ALA A 109 17.61 -9.30 -20.32
C ALA A 109 18.00 -9.50 -18.84
N VAL A 110 19.06 -10.26 -18.59
CA VAL A 110 19.71 -10.35 -17.28
C VAL A 110 20.56 -9.09 -17.07
N SER A 111 20.05 -8.12 -16.30
CA SER A 111 20.74 -6.87 -15.99
C SER A 111 21.18 -6.79 -14.54
N MET A 112 22.28 -6.10 -14.28
CA MET A 112 22.65 -5.60 -12.94
C MET A 112 22.02 -4.23 -12.71
N ARG A 113 21.63 -3.92 -11.46
CA ARG A 113 21.19 -2.57 -11.09
C ARG A 113 22.38 -1.64 -10.97
N SER A 114 22.19 -0.36 -11.27
CA SER A 114 23.23 0.69 -11.21
C SER A 114 23.85 0.80 -9.83
N ILE A 115 23.04 0.74 -8.77
CA ILE A 115 23.54 0.74 -7.39
C ILE A 115 24.43 -0.47 -7.06
N ASP A 116 24.15 -1.65 -7.63
CA ASP A 116 24.94 -2.86 -7.41
C ASP A 116 26.27 -2.80 -8.17
N ALA A 117 26.25 -2.21 -9.38
CA ALA A 117 27.44 -1.92 -10.16
C ALA A 117 28.37 -0.95 -9.41
N ILE A 118 27.82 0.16 -8.88
CA ILE A 118 28.57 1.14 -8.08
C ILE A 118 29.16 0.48 -6.83
N LYS A 119 28.37 -0.29 -6.07
CA LYS A 119 28.86 -1.05 -4.91
C LYS A 119 30.03 -1.97 -5.28
N ARG A 120 29.95 -2.64 -6.43
CA ARG A 120 31.02 -3.52 -6.91
C ARG A 120 32.30 -2.76 -7.24
N ILE A 121 32.19 -1.59 -7.89
CA ILE A 121 33.33 -0.71 -8.19
C ILE A 121 33.95 -0.18 -6.89
N TYR A 122 33.14 0.30 -5.95
CA TYR A 122 33.59 0.80 -4.64
C TYR A 122 34.31 -0.29 -3.82
N LYS A 123 33.84 -1.54 -3.88
CA LYS A 123 34.52 -2.69 -3.23
C LYS A 123 35.91 -2.96 -3.79
N ASN A 124 36.23 -2.48 -4.99
CA ASN A 124 37.56 -2.57 -5.58
C ASN A 124 38.46 -1.35 -5.24
N GLY A 125 38.05 -0.52 -4.28
CA GLY A 125 38.82 0.64 -3.82
C GLY A 125 38.68 1.90 -4.70
N ILE A 126 37.88 1.84 -5.77
CA ILE A 126 37.66 2.96 -6.68
C ILE A 126 36.47 3.77 -6.18
N LYS A 127 36.73 4.92 -5.54
CA LYS A 127 35.70 5.83 -5.00
C LYS A 127 35.60 7.17 -5.72
N ASP A 128 36.51 7.45 -6.67
CA ASP A 128 36.40 8.63 -7.51
C ASP A 128 35.20 8.48 -8.46
N ASP A 129 34.19 9.34 -8.26
CA ASP A 129 32.95 9.32 -9.04
C ASP A 129 33.21 9.53 -10.55
N LYS A 130 34.26 10.25 -10.96
CA LYS A 130 34.60 10.39 -12.38
C LYS A 130 35.03 9.07 -12.99
N VAL A 131 35.86 8.31 -12.26
CA VAL A 131 36.32 6.99 -12.68
C VAL A 131 35.15 6.00 -12.68
N VAL A 132 34.33 6.01 -11.63
CA VAL A 132 33.17 5.12 -11.51
C VAL A 132 32.21 5.38 -12.67
N SER A 133 31.96 6.64 -13.00
CA SER A 133 31.15 7.04 -14.14
C SER A 133 31.68 6.49 -15.46
N LYS A 134 32.99 6.65 -15.75
CA LYS A 134 33.64 6.10 -16.95
C LYS A 134 33.53 4.57 -17.04
N ILE A 135 33.65 3.86 -15.92
CA ILE A 135 33.47 2.40 -15.86
C ILE A 135 32.00 2.02 -16.16
N LEU A 136 31.04 2.76 -15.63
CA LEU A 136 29.61 2.56 -15.93
C LEU A 136 29.29 2.89 -17.39
N MET A 137 29.86 3.97 -17.93
CA MET A 137 29.77 4.30 -19.35
C MET A 137 30.41 3.20 -20.20
N TYR A 138 31.51 2.59 -19.79
CA TYR A 138 32.08 1.45 -20.52
C TYR A 138 31.18 0.20 -20.48
N SER A 139 30.30 0.06 -19.48
CA SER A 139 29.60 -1.21 -19.19
C SER A 139 28.09 -1.21 -19.42
N THR A 140 27.51 -0.04 -19.67
CA THR A 140 26.08 0.15 -19.91
C THR A 140 25.76 0.01 -21.40
N ILE A 141 24.70 -0.70 -21.77
CA ILE A 141 24.17 -0.72 -23.15
C ILE A 141 22.73 -0.23 -23.11
N THR A 142 22.38 0.67 -24.02
CA THR A 142 21.06 1.29 -24.09
C THR A 142 20.46 1.19 -25.47
N THR A 143 19.16 0.97 -25.49
CA THR A 143 18.27 1.06 -26.65
C THR A 143 17.12 2.01 -26.28
N PRO A 144 16.34 2.52 -27.24
CA PRO A 144 15.23 3.43 -26.94
C PRO A 144 14.22 2.87 -25.92
N ASN A 145 14.12 1.53 -25.83
CA ASN A 145 13.13 0.85 -25.00
C ASN A 145 13.68 0.30 -23.66
N TYR A 146 15.00 0.23 -23.47
CA TYR A 146 15.62 -0.23 -22.22
C TYR A 146 17.12 0.05 -22.16
N PHE A 147 17.67 0.03 -20.94
CA PHE A 147 19.10 -0.03 -20.68
C PHE A 147 19.47 -1.28 -19.86
N THR A 148 20.73 -1.70 -19.93
CA THR A 148 21.28 -2.82 -19.16
C THR A 148 22.74 -2.56 -18.80
N ILE A 149 23.15 -2.94 -17.58
CA ILE A 149 24.56 -2.92 -17.16
C ILE A 149 25.10 -4.34 -17.17
N ILE A 150 26.18 -4.55 -17.92
CA ILE A 150 26.78 -5.88 -18.08
C ILE A 150 27.87 -6.09 -17.01
N PRO A 151 27.72 -7.07 -16.09
CA PRO A 151 28.70 -7.31 -15.02
C PRO A 151 30.11 -7.62 -15.52
N LYS A 152 30.24 -8.35 -16.64
CA LYS A 152 31.55 -8.66 -17.23
C LYS A 152 32.27 -7.40 -17.68
N LEU A 153 31.55 -6.48 -18.34
CA LEU A 153 32.09 -5.18 -18.75
C LEU A 153 32.46 -4.30 -17.55
N VAL A 154 31.74 -4.40 -16.42
CA VAL A 154 32.15 -3.68 -15.19
C VAL A 154 33.52 -4.16 -14.71
N ASN A 155 33.77 -5.47 -14.70
CA ASN A 155 35.09 -6.00 -14.33
C ASN A 155 36.16 -5.59 -15.33
N GLU A 156 35.88 -5.68 -16.63
CA GLU A 156 36.80 -5.23 -17.68
C GLU A 156 37.14 -3.74 -17.52
N GLY A 157 36.16 -2.89 -17.25
CA GLY A 157 36.37 -1.46 -17.01
C GLY A 157 37.24 -1.18 -15.78
N ILE A 158 37.05 -1.93 -14.69
CA ILE A 158 37.91 -1.86 -13.50
C ILE A 158 39.36 -2.22 -13.85
N GLU A 159 39.58 -3.28 -14.63
CA GLU A 159 40.93 -3.68 -15.04
C GLU A 159 41.58 -2.70 -16.02
N LEU A 160 40.81 -2.17 -16.98
CA LEU A 160 41.28 -1.12 -17.90
C LEU A 160 41.67 0.16 -17.15
N TYR A 161 40.93 0.52 -16.10
CA TYR A 161 41.28 1.63 -15.23
C TYR A 161 42.61 1.39 -14.50
N LYS A 162 42.79 0.21 -13.88
CA LYS A 162 44.05 -0.17 -13.22
C LYS A 162 45.25 -0.15 -14.16
N GLN A 163 45.03 -0.39 -15.46
CA GLN A 163 46.05 -0.35 -16.51
C GLN A 163 46.26 1.04 -17.12
N GLY A 164 45.49 2.07 -16.73
CA GLY A 164 45.56 3.41 -17.32
C GLY A 164 45.05 3.51 -18.77
N LYS A 165 44.26 2.53 -19.24
CA LYS A 165 43.79 2.43 -20.64
C LYS A 165 42.32 2.80 -20.84
N LEU A 166 41.55 2.99 -19.76
CA LEU A 166 40.11 3.18 -19.82
C LEU A 166 39.70 4.33 -20.74
N ASP A 167 40.33 5.50 -20.63
CA ASP A 167 39.94 6.69 -21.42
C ASP A 167 40.11 6.50 -22.92
N LYS A 168 41.23 5.88 -23.33
CA LYS A 168 41.53 5.56 -24.74
C LYS A 168 40.48 4.62 -25.33
N VAL A 169 40.10 3.58 -24.59
CA VAL A 169 39.14 2.56 -25.07
C VAL A 169 37.71 3.10 -25.02
N LEU A 170 37.39 3.96 -24.05
CA LEU A 170 36.05 4.49 -23.84
C LEU A 170 35.55 5.31 -25.03
N GLU A 171 36.41 6.11 -25.67
CA GLU A 171 36.06 6.87 -26.89
C GLU A 171 35.55 5.93 -28.00
N ILE A 172 36.25 4.82 -28.24
CA ILE A 172 35.88 3.82 -29.25
C ILE A 172 34.57 3.13 -28.86
N VAL A 173 34.45 2.73 -27.59
CA VAL A 173 33.25 2.05 -27.05
C VAL A 173 32.00 2.91 -27.17
N LEU A 174 32.08 4.19 -26.79
CA LEU A 174 30.97 5.13 -26.91
C LEU A 174 30.55 5.36 -28.36
N GLY A 175 31.49 5.26 -29.31
CA GLY A 175 31.21 5.21 -30.74
C GLY A 175 30.37 3.99 -31.10
N VAL A 176 30.92 2.77 -30.93
CA VAL A 176 30.26 1.52 -31.36
C VAL A 176 28.92 1.25 -30.66
N LYS A 177 28.72 1.79 -29.45
CA LYS A 177 27.44 1.79 -28.74
C LYS A 177 26.29 2.41 -29.54
N ARG A 178 26.57 3.35 -30.46
CA ARG A 178 25.56 3.95 -31.33
C ARG A 178 24.84 2.92 -32.21
N LEU A 179 25.41 1.72 -32.44
CA LEU A 179 24.68 0.62 -33.07
C LEU A 179 23.44 0.19 -32.26
N TYR A 180 23.46 0.35 -30.95
CA TYR A 180 22.33 0.01 -30.08
C TYR A 180 21.31 1.15 -29.95
N SER A 181 21.80 2.40 -29.87
CA SER A 181 20.96 3.57 -29.60
C SER A 181 20.48 4.32 -30.84
N SER A 182 21.23 4.29 -31.95
CA SER A 182 20.94 5.04 -33.17
C SER A 182 21.46 4.31 -34.41
N PHE A 183 20.92 3.12 -34.68
CA PHE A 183 21.35 2.30 -35.81
C PHE A 183 21.03 3.02 -37.15
N PRO A 184 21.96 3.06 -38.12
CA PRO A 184 21.78 3.84 -39.34
C PRO A 184 20.61 3.32 -40.18
N LYS A 185 19.83 4.26 -40.73
CA LYS A 185 18.69 4.01 -41.61
C LYS A 185 18.90 4.74 -42.94
N ILE A 186 19.52 4.06 -43.91
CA ILE A 186 19.89 4.63 -45.22
C ILE A 186 19.72 3.58 -46.32
N ASP A 187 19.59 4.00 -47.58
CA ASP A 187 19.46 3.12 -48.74
C ASP A 187 20.81 2.48 -49.12
N ILE A 188 21.24 1.49 -48.32
CA ILE A 188 22.44 0.68 -48.56
C ILE A 188 22.09 -0.78 -48.27
N ASN A 189 22.43 -1.67 -49.22
CA ASN A 189 22.09 -3.09 -49.21
C ASN A 189 23.34 -3.97 -49.36
N GLY A 190 23.18 -5.27 -49.10
CA GLY A 190 24.26 -6.25 -49.23
C GLY A 190 25.33 -6.11 -48.14
N GLU A 191 26.51 -6.68 -48.32
CA GLU A 191 27.58 -6.63 -47.31
C GLU A 191 28.00 -5.21 -46.91
N ASP A 192 27.80 -4.25 -47.81
CA ASP A 192 28.11 -2.84 -47.57
C ASP A 192 27.19 -2.21 -46.51
N SER A 193 26.00 -2.78 -46.28
CA SER A 193 25.13 -2.40 -45.16
C SER A 193 25.82 -2.63 -43.80
N ILE A 194 26.67 -3.66 -43.70
CA ILE A 194 27.36 -4.04 -42.47
C ILE A 194 28.56 -3.12 -42.24
N THR A 195 29.40 -2.95 -43.27
CA THR A 195 30.60 -2.11 -43.19
C THR A 195 30.25 -0.64 -43.02
N TYR A 196 29.21 -0.15 -43.69
CA TYR A 196 28.71 1.21 -43.49
C TYR A 196 28.16 1.41 -42.08
N ALA A 197 27.36 0.46 -41.57
CA ALA A 197 26.81 0.58 -40.22
C ALA A 197 27.92 0.69 -39.17
N LEU A 198 28.92 -0.17 -39.24
CA LEU A 198 30.07 -0.12 -38.33
C LEU A 198 30.95 1.12 -38.57
N GLY A 199 31.23 1.49 -39.82
CA GLY A 199 32.00 2.68 -40.16
C GLY A 199 31.36 3.98 -39.65
N SER A 200 30.04 4.08 -39.73
CA SER A 200 29.27 5.27 -39.31
C SER A 200 29.30 5.55 -37.81
N VAL A 201 29.63 4.55 -36.98
CA VAL A 201 29.67 4.67 -35.52
C VAL A 201 31.09 4.80 -34.97
N LEU A 202 32.11 4.54 -35.79
CA LEU A 202 33.51 4.64 -35.39
C LEU A 202 34.01 6.08 -35.52
N PRO A 203 34.72 6.63 -34.50
CA PRO A 203 35.22 8.00 -34.55
C PRO A 203 36.18 8.22 -35.73
N ARG A 204 35.91 9.24 -36.56
CA ARG A 204 36.70 9.54 -37.77
C ARG A 204 38.19 9.82 -37.52
N ASN A 205 38.57 10.16 -36.29
CA ASN A 205 39.94 10.47 -35.85
C ASN A 205 40.76 9.23 -35.50
N ILE A 206 40.18 8.02 -35.50
CA ILE A 206 40.86 6.77 -35.14
C ILE A 206 40.73 5.81 -36.32
N ASP A 207 41.85 5.28 -36.83
CA ASP A 207 41.79 4.29 -37.90
C ASP A 207 41.15 2.97 -37.42
N PHE A 208 40.48 2.26 -38.35
CA PHE A 208 39.74 1.04 -38.01
C PHE A 208 40.62 -0.04 -37.39
N LYS A 209 41.86 -0.25 -37.88
CA LYS A 209 42.73 -1.33 -37.39
C LYS A 209 43.11 -1.08 -35.94
N THR A 210 43.48 0.15 -35.60
CA THR A 210 43.75 0.56 -34.21
C THR A 210 42.51 0.44 -33.35
N ALA A 211 41.38 1.01 -33.78
CA ALA A 211 40.13 0.97 -33.03
C ALA A 211 39.68 -0.47 -32.74
N TRP A 212 39.73 -1.35 -33.74
CA TRP A 212 39.33 -2.74 -33.63
C TRP A 212 40.28 -3.56 -32.74
N SER A 213 41.58 -3.27 -32.79
CA SER A 213 42.58 -3.95 -31.95
C SER A 213 42.45 -3.62 -30.46
N GLU A 214 42.03 -2.41 -30.13
CA GLU A 214 41.86 -1.93 -28.74
C GLU A 214 40.52 -2.33 -28.11
N LEU A 215 39.52 -2.70 -28.91
CA LEU A 215 38.25 -3.22 -28.39
C LEU A 215 38.44 -4.60 -27.75
N SER A 216 37.83 -4.80 -26.58
CA SER A 216 37.81 -6.11 -25.95
C SER A 216 37.01 -7.13 -26.78
N GLU A 217 37.34 -8.41 -26.65
CA GLU A 217 36.60 -9.50 -27.32
C GLU A 217 35.11 -9.48 -26.97
N THR A 218 34.78 -9.05 -25.75
CA THR A 218 33.40 -8.82 -25.30
C THR A 218 32.72 -7.74 -26.15
N TRP A 219 33.38 -6.60 -26.40
CA TRP A 219 32.80 -5.53 -27.22
C TRP A 219 32.70 -5.91 -28.69
N LYS A 220 33.65 -6.65 -29.24
CA LYS A 220 33.55 -7.21 -30.60
C LYS A 220 32.35 -8.15 -30.71
N GLU A 221 32.16 -9.04 -29.74
CA GLU A 221 31.01 -9.96 -29.67
C GLU A 221 29.67 -9.20 -29.65
N LEU A 222 29.61 -8.08 -28.90
CA LEU A 222 28.45 -7.18 -28.88
C LEU A 222 28.18 -6.53 -30.23
N VAL A 223 29.22 -6.03 -30.90
CA VAL A 223 29.09 -5.40 -32.22
C VAL A 223 28.57 -6.40 -33.24
N TYR A 224 29.17 -7.60 -33.31
CA TYR A 224 28.73 -8.66 -34.21
C TYR A 224 27.27 -9.04 -33.97
N TYR A 225 26.90 -9.27 -32.71
CA TYR A 225 25.53 -9.61 -32.37
C TYR A 225 24.53 -8.52 -32.80
N ARG A 226 24.88 -7.24 -32.61
CA ARG A 226 23.99 -6.13 -32.98
C ARG A 226 23.82 -6.04 -34.50
N LEU A 227 24.90 -6.17 -35.25
CA LEU A 227 24.85 -6.16 -36.72
C LEU A 227 24.06 -7.35 -37.24
N ASP A 228 24.33 -8.56 -36.74
CA ASP A 228 23.60 -9.77 -37.14
C ASP A 228 22.10 -9.65 -36.86
N SER A 229 21.72 -9.16 -35.67
CA SER A 229 20.31 -9.01 -35.29
C SER A 229 19.61 -7.91 -36.07
N ALA A 230 20.22 -6.73 -36.20
CA ALA A 230 19.61 -5.59 -36.89
C ALA A 230 19.43 -5.83 -38.39
N LEU A 231 20.39 -6.50 -39.02
CA LEU A 231 20.38 -6.80 -40.46
C LEU A 231 19.76 -8.17 -40.78
N ARG A 232 19.25 -8.87 -39.77
CA ARG A 232 18.65 -10.21 -39.88
C ARG A 232 19.59 -11.23 -40.55
N LEU A 233 20.87 -11.21 -40.18
CA LEU A 233 21.88 -12.13 -40.71
C LEU A 233 21.87 -13.48 -39.96
N LEU A 234 22.50 -14.50 -40.53
CA LEU A 234 22.85 -15.69 -39.77
C LEU A 234 23.83 -15.28 -38.64
N PRO A 235 23.59 -15.65 -37.37
CA PRO A 235 24.49 -15.30 -36.27
C PRO A 235 25.93 -15.78 -36.54
N GLY A 236 26.89 -14.85 -36.60
CA GLY A 236 28.28 -15.08 -36.99
C GLY A 236 28.66 -14.54 -38.37
N SER A 237 27.71 -14.07 -39.18
CA SER A 237 27.99 -13.49 -40.51
C SER A 237 28.77 -12.18 -40.42
N ALA A 238 28.40 -11.28 -39.50
CA ALA A 238 29.10 -10.00 -39.33
C ALA A 238 30.60 -10.20 -39.00
N GLU A 239 30.94 -11.19 -38.18
CA GLU A 239 32.33 -11.54 -37.82
C GLU A 239 33.15 -11.90 -39.08
N LYS A 240 32.60 -12.71 -39.98
CA LYS A 240 33.27 -13.13 -41.22
C LYS A 240 33.52 -11.94 -42.16
N ILE A 241 32.50 -11.10 -42.34
CA ILE A 241 32.53 -9.99 -43.30
C ILE A 241 33.45 -8.87 -42.83
N ILE A 242 33.39 -8.51 -41.55
CA ILE A 242 34.28 -7.49 -40.96
C ILE A 242 35.75 -7.91 -41.05
N GLY A 243 36.06 -9.21 -40.93
CA GLY A 243 37.42 -9.72 -41.07
C GLY A 243 37.99 -9.66 -42.50
N GLN A 244 37.16 -9.42 -43.51
CA GLN A 244 37.53 -9.48 -44.94
C GLN A 244 37.46 -8.14 -45.67
N LYS A 245 36.81 -7.12 -45.10
CA LYS A 245 36.61 -5.81 -45.74
C LYS A 245 37.35 -4.69 -45.02
N ASP A 246 37.84 -3.73 -45.79
CA ASP A 246 38.33 -2.46 -45.25
C ASP A 246 37.14 -1.56 -44.85
N ILE A 247 37.12 -1.15 -43.59
CA ILE A 247 36.07 -0.30 -43.02
C ILE A 247 36.63 1.10 -42.81
N LYS A 248 35.96 2.10 -43.40
CA LYS A 248 36.31 3.51 -43.23
C LYS A 248 35.53 4.09 -42.04
N PRO A 249 36.21 4.63 -41.01
CA PRO A 249 35.57 5.40 -39.94
C PRO A 249 34.96 6.69 -40.49
N LEU A 250 33.64 6.86 -40.31
CA LEU A 250 32.86 8.00 -40.79
C LEU A 250 32.13 8.73 -39.65
N GLY A 251 32.16 8.19 -38.44
CA GLY A 251 31.42 8.72 -37.30
C GLY A 251 31.99 10.01 -36.74
N ASP A 252 31.14 10.75 -36.04
CA ASP A 252 31.51 11.97 -35.33
C ASP A 252 32.56 11.69 -34.25
N LYS A 253 33.30 12.75 -33.87
CA LYS A 253 34.15 12.69 -32.68
C LYS A 253 33.26 12.48 -31.45
N VAL A 254 33.68 11.60 -30.55
CA VAL A 254 32.94 11.29 -29.33
C VAL A 254 33.58 12.00 -28.15
N GLU A 255 32.78 12.77 -27.41
CA GLU A 255 33.23 13.45 -26.19
C GLU A 255 32.79 12.66 -24.96
N VAL A 256 33.73 12.43 -24.04
CA VAL A 256 33.45 11.80 -22.74
C VAL A 256 32.97 12.89 -21.79
N VAL A 257 31.69 12.86 -21.43
CA VAL A 257 31.08 13.81 -20.51
C VAL A 257 31.19 13.29 -19.07
N ASP A 258 31.55 14.16 -18.14
CA ASP A 258 31.52 13.85 -16.71
C ASP A 258 30.06 13.77 -16.22
N ILE A 259 29.60 12.55 -15.92
CA ILE A 259 28.24 12.27 -15.44
C ILE A 259 28.34 11.72 -14.00
N GLU A 260 27.45 12.11 -13.09
CA GLU A 260 27.39 11.44 -11.78
C GLU A 260 27.09 9.94 -11.95
N PRO A 261 27.82 9.02 -11.28
CA PRO A 261 27.69 7.58 -11.48
C PRO A 261 26.27 7.04 -11.47
N PHE A 262 25.42 7.59 -10.61
CA PHE A 262 24.03 7.18 -10.48
C PHE A 262 23.20 7.43 -11.76
N PHE A 263 23.49 8.49 -12.50
CA PHE A 263 22.70 8.89 -13.67
C PHE A 263 23.19 8.26 -14.99
N VAL A 264 24.33 7.56 -15.01
CA VAL A 264 24.96 7.10 -16.27
C VAL A 264 24.01 6.27 -17.14
N ASP A 265 23.27 5.36 -16.53
CA ASP A 265 22.31 4.49 -17.21
C ASP A 265 21.09 5.26 -17.75
N LEU A 266 20.53 6.15 -16.94
CA LEU A 266 19.42 7.03 -17.31
C LEU A 266 19.83 8.02 -18.40
N VAL A 267 21.06 8.53 -18.36
CA VAL A 267 21.61 9.45 -19.35
C VAL A 267 21.79 8.75 -20.69
N GLU A 268 22.39 7.56 -20.70
CA GLU A 268 22.56 6.76 -21.92
C GLU A 268 21.19 6.33 -22.49
N TRP A 269 20.19 6.09 -21.64
CA TRP A 269 18.83 5.79 -22.09
C TRP A 269 18.13 7.01 -22.69
N GLY A 270 18.14 8.15 -21.99
CA GLY A 270 17.59 9.41 -22.50
C GLY A 270 18.23 9.85 -23.82
N LYS A 271 19.56 9.70 -23.92
CA LYS A 271 20.29 9.91 -25.18
C LYS A 271 19.77 9.01 -26.30
N SER A 272 19.55 7.72 -26.02
CA SER A 272 19.04 6.78 -27.04
C SER A 272 17.64 7.15 -27.54
N ILE A 273 16.77 7.65 -26.66
CA ILE A 273 15.41 8.10 -27.03
C ILE A 273 15.49 9.28 -28.01
N ILE A 274 16.33 10.28 -27.69
CA ILE A 274 16.51 11.48 -28.52
C ILE A 274 17.12 11.10 -29.87
N LEU A 275 18.16 10.26 -29.88
CA LEU A 275 18.83 9.85 -31.12
C LEU A 275 17.96 8.95 -32.02
N ASP A 276 16.96 8.26 -31.46
CA ASP A 276 15.94 7.52 -32.25
C ASP A 276 14.84 8.45 -32.81
N GLY A 277 14.91 9.75 -32.54
CA GLY A 277 14.00 10.76 -33.09
C GLY A 277 12.73 10.98 -32.26
N ASN A 278 12.72 10.61 -30.98
CA ASN A 278 11.59 10.88 -30.09
C ASN A 278 11.88 12.11 -29.21
N ASN A 279 10.84 12.84 -28.80
CA ASN A 279 10.95 13.81 -27.72
C ASN A 279 11.06 13.09 -26.38
N LEU A 280 11.72 13.72 -25.41
CA LEU A 280 11.93 13.16 -24.08
C LEU A 280 11.32 14.09 -23.03
N CYS A 281 10.55 13.55 -22.10
CA CYS A 281 10.14 14.24 -20.89
C CYS A 281 10.73 13.54 -19.66
N ILE A 282 11.30 14.31 -18.75
CA ILE A 282 11.78 13.83 -17.46
C ILE A 282 10.85 14.43 -16.41
N VAL A 283 10.02 13.58 -15.81
CA VAL A 283 8.87 14.00 -15.00
C VAL A 283 9.06 13.64 -13.53
N GLY A 284 8.69 14.56 -12.64
CA GLY A 284 8.39 14.25 -11.24
C GLY A 284 8.72 15.38 -10.26
N PRO A 285 8.78 15.12 -8.96
CA PRO A 285 8.61 16.16 -7.94
C PRO A 285 9.71 17.23 -7.96
N LEU A 286 9.48 18.35 -7.28
CA LEU A 286 10.50 19.37 -7.07
C LEU A 286 11.75 18.75 -6.42
N ARG A 287 12.91 19.26 -6.84
CA ARG A 287 14.25 18.83 -6.38
C ARG A 287 14.54 17.32 -6.53
N SER A 288 13.98 16.64 -7.53
CA SER A 288 14.25 15.22 -7.83
C SER A 288 15.49 14.98 -8.72
N ALA A 289 16.37 15.98 -8.85
CA ALA A 289 17.56 15.99 -9.72
C ALA A 289 17.27 15.80 -11.24
N LYS A 290 16.01 15.90 -11.64
CA LYS A 290 15.56 15.81 -13.04
C LYS A 290 16.25 16.79 -14.00
N SER A 291 16.48 18.03 -13.56
CA SER A 291 17.23 19.04 -14.33
C SER A 291 18.69 18.64 -14.57
N SER A 292 19.35 18.02 -13.58
CA SER A 292 20.71 17.52 -13.73
C SER A 292 20.77 16.38 -14.74
N LEU A 293 19.85 15.42 -14.64
CA LEU A 293 19.72 14.33 -15.61
C LEU A 293 19.52 14.87 -17.04
N ALA A 294 18.64 15.85 -17.21
CA ALA A 294 18.37 16.46 -18.51
C ALA A 294 19.61 17.14 -19.12
N ASN A 295 20.37 17.88 -18.31
CA ASN A 295 21.61 18.52 -18.72
C ASN A 295 22.69 17.50 -19.13
N TYR A 296 22.82 16.39 -18.39
CA TYR A 296 23.72 15.32 -18.78
C TYR A 296 23.32 14.68 -20.12
N ILE A 297 22.03 14.42 -20.33
CA ILE A 297 21.52 13.89 -21.61
C ILE A 297 21.81 14.86 -22.75
N TYR A 298 21.45 16.13 -22.56
CA TYR A 298 21.68 17.19 -23.54
C TYR A 298 23.15 17.29 -23.94
N SER A 299 24.05 17.29 -22.94
CA SER A 299 25.50 17.32 -23.14
C SER A 299 26.01 16.09 -23.90
N MET A 300 25.46 14.90 -23.61
CA MET A 300 25.89 13.64 -24.24
C MET A 300 25.33 13.43 -25.65
N VAL A 301 24.22 14.08 -26.00
CA VAL A 301 23.67 14.13 -27.36
C VAL A 301 24.50 15.06 -28.25
N ASN A 302 24.95 16.21 -27.71
CA ASN A 302 25.81 17.18 -28.38
C ASN A 302 25.32 17.60 -29.78
N SER A 303 24.02 17.86 -29.93
CA SER A 303 23.40 18.27 -31.19
C SER A 303 22.71 19.64 -31.07
N LYS A 304 22.94 20.52 -32.05
CA LYS A 304 22.27 21.83 -32.16
C LYS A 304 20.79 21.72 -32.55
N ASP A 305 20.35 20.53 -32.93
CA ASP A 305 18.97 20.22 -33.34
C ASP A 305 18.10 19.70 -32.19
N VAL A 306 18.60 19.82 -30.96
CA VAL A 306 17.87 19.48 -29.73
C VAL A 306 17.73 20.72 -28.85
N SER A 307 16.54 20.93 -28.28
CA SER A 307 16.25 21.99 -27.31
C SER A 307 16.12 21.41 -25.90
N LEU A 308 16.62 22.10 -24.87
CA LEU A 308 16.39 21.76 -23.46
C LEU A 308 15.35 22.71 -22.87
N LEU A 309 14.19 22.17 -22.49
CA LEU A 309 13.05 22.92 -21.96
C LEU A 309 12.86 22.57 -20.48
N ASP A 310 13.54 23.28 -19.59
CA ASP A 310 13.42 23.07 -18.14
C ASP A 310 12.34 23.97 -17.56
N TYR A 311 11.37 23.40 -16.83
CA TYR A 311 10.29 24.16 -16.18
C TYR A 311 10.82 25.31 -15.32
N ASN A 312 12.00 25.21 -14.72
CA ASN A 312 12.55 26.31 -13.90
C ASN A 312 12.88 27.58 -14.70
N ASN A 313 12.95 27.50 -16.04
CA ASN A 313 13.31 28.62 -16.91
C ASN A 313 12.11 29.32 -17.54
N TYR A 314 10.89 28.84 -17.32
CA TYR A 314 9.69 29.34 -17.95
C TYR A 314 8.57 29.45 -16.92
N ASP A 315 7.68 30.43 -17.10
CA ASP A 315 6.35 30.33 -16.51
C ASP A 315 5.50 29.29 -17.26
N LEU A 316 4.40 28.83 -16.66
CA LEU A 316 3.56 27.76 -17.19
C LEU A 316 3.06 28.05 -18.62
N LEU A 317 2.60 29.27 -18.90
CA LEU A 317 2.07 29.64 -20.21
C LEU A 317 3.18 29.76 -21.26
N SER A 318 4.33 30.31 -20.88
CA SER A 318 5.51 30.38 -21.74
C SER A 318 6.03 28.98 -22.08
N LEU A 319 6.01 28.06 -21.12
CA LEU A 319 6.40 26.67 -21.32
C LEU A 319 5.46 25.94 -22.27
N ASP A 320 4.14 26.06 -22.07
CA ASP A 320 3.13 25.48 -22.96
C ASP A 320 3.29 25.97 -24.41
N LYS A 321 3.42 27.30 -24.59
CA LYS A 321 3.67 27.90 -25.91
C LYS A 321 4.98 27.39 -26.52
N LYS A 322 6.04 27.27 -25.72
CA LYS A 322 7.35 26.83 -26.20
C LYS A 322 7.33 25.37 -26.65
N ILE A 323 6.67 24.49 -25.90
CA ILE A 323 6.49 23.08 -26.25
C ILE A 323 5.69 22.94 -27.55
N LYS A 324 4.56 23.64 -27.67
CA LYS A 324 3.69 23.57 -28.86
C LYS A 324 4.32 24.14 -30.14
N SER A 325 5.25 25.07 -30.01
CA SER A 325 5.92 25.73 -31.14
C SER A 325 7.31 25.18 -31.47
N GLU A 326 7.81 24.21 -30.71
CA GLU A 326 9.16 23.67 -30.91
C GLU A 326 9.19 22.74 -32.11
N ASN A 327 9.96 23.13 -33.14
CA ASN A 327 10.14 22.35 -34.36
C ASN A 327 11.34 21.40 -34.26
N LYS A 328 12.18 21.56 -33.23
CA LYS A 328 13.30 20.68 -32.92
C LYS A 328 12.88 19.53 -32.02
N LYS A 329 13.73 18.50 -31.92
CA LYS A 329 13.58 17.53 -30.83
C LYS A 329 13.86 18.22 -29.51
N TYR A 330 13.18 17.83 -28.44
CA TYR A 330 13.41 18.45 -27.15
C TYR A 330 13.50 17.45 -26.00
N ILE A 331 14.19 17.90 -24.95
CA ILE A 331 14.21 17.30 -23.63
C ILE A 331 13.44 18.27 -22.71
N ALA A 332 12.24 17.89 -22.29
CA ALA A 332 11.44 18.65 -21.35
C ALA A 332 11.67 18.14 -19.92
N VAL A 333 11.90 19.05 -18.98
CA VAL A 333 11.96 18.74 -17.55
C VAL A 333 10.71 19.31 -16.92
N LEU A 334 9.85 18.44 -16.39
CA LEU A 334 8.52 18.82 -15.93
C LEU A 334 8.30 18.25 -14.53
N THR A 335 7.49 18.94 -13.74
CA THR A 335 6.85 18.36 -12.56
C THR A 335 5.64 17.54 -12.96
N ASP A 336 5.13 16.69 -12.06
CA ASP A 336 3.98 15.83 -12.34
C ASP A 336 2.75 16.69 -12.76
N ASP A 337 2.43 17.71 -11.98
CA ASP A 337 1.34 18.67 -12.22
C ASP A 337 1.47 19.43 -13.56
N ILE A 338 2.68 19.85 -13.95
CA ILE A 338 2.91 20.48 -15.27
C ILE A 338 2.72 19.48 -16.41
N PHE A 339 3.22 18.25 -16.24
CA PHE A 339 3.10 17.20 -17.25
C PHE A 339 1.64 16.82 -17.53
N TYR A 340 0.78 16.78 -16.51
CA TYR A 340 -0.64 16.48 -16.70
C TYR A 340 -1.47 17.69 -17.15
N SER A 341 -1.02 18.93 -16.87
CA SER A 341 -1.73 20.14 -17.29
C SER A 341 -1.44 20.56 -18.73
N ILE A 342 -0.25 20.22 -19.25
CA ILE A 342 0.16 20.50 -20.63
C ILE A 342 0.14 19.19 -21.45
N PRO A 343 -0.63 19.08 -22.54
CA PRO A 343 -0.61 17.90 -23.40
C PRO A 343 0.72 17.80 -24.15
N VAL A 344 1.63 16.94 -23.69
CA VAL A 344 2.95 16.69 -24.31
C VAL A 344 3.05 15.31 -24.95
N GLU A 345 3.51 15.27 -26.20
CA GLU A 345 3.88 14.03 -26.90
C GLU A 345 5.38 13.74 -26.75
N CYS A 346 5.74 12.90 -25.77
CA CYS A 346 7.12 12.52 -25.49
C CYS A 346 7.22 11.13 -24.84
N LYS A 347 8.41 10.52 -24.93
CA LYS A 347 8.76 9.37 -24.07
C LYS A 347 9.09 9.89 -22.68
N VAL A 348 8.63 9.20 -21.64
CA VAL A 348 8.73 9.68 -20.25
C VAL A 348 9.78 8.88 -19.47
N ILE A 349 10.66 9.59 -18.77
CA ILE A 349 11.47 9.07 -17.66
C ILE A 349 10.90 9.63 -16.36
N GLU A 350 10.25 8.79 -15.57
CA GLU A 350 9.67 9.19 -14.29
C GLU A 350 10.69 9.13 -13.16
N SER A 351 10.88 10.24 -12.45
CA SER A 351 11.82 10.30 -11.33
C SER A 351 11.42 9.46 -10.14
N ARG A 352 10.12 9.24 -9.93
CA ARG A 352 9.59 8.30 -8.94
C ARG A 352 10.16 6.89 -9.12
N SER A 353 10.53 6.51 -10.34
CA SER A 353 11.07 5.19 -10.65
C SER A 353 12.52 4.99 -10.17
N TYR A 354 13.28 6.06 -9.93
CA TYR A 354 14.69 6.00 -9.57
C TYR A 354 15.04 6.68 -8.22
N ILE A 355 14.12 7.47 -7.64
CA ILE A 355 14.33 8.22 -6.38
C ILE A 355 14.88 7.34 -5.24
N LYS A 356 14.35 6.13 -5.07
CA LYS A 356 14.82 5.21 -4.04
C LYS A 356 16.28 4.80 -4.25
N ASP A 357 16.63 4.44 -5.48
CA ASP A 357 17.99 4.03 -5.82
C ASP A 357 18.96 5.23 -5.73
N PHE A 358 18.47 6.45 -5.97
CA PHE A 358 19.22 7.69 -5.77
C PHE A 358 19.53 7.94 -4.29
N ILE A 359 18.55 7.82 -3.40
CA ILE A 359 18.74 7.91 -1.95
C ILE A 359 19.74 6.84 -1.49
N ASP A 360 19.62 5.62 -2.01
CA ASP A 360 20.53 4.52 -1.70
C ASP A 360 21.96 4.81 -2.15
N TYR A 361 22.12 5.45 -3.31
CA TYR A 361 23.41 5.95 -3.78
C TYR A 361 23.97 7.03 -2.86
N LEU A 362 23.18 8.01 -2.42
CA LEU A 362 23.63 9.05 -1.49
C LEU A 362 24.13 8.45 -0.16
N TYR A 363 23.42 7.47 0.39
CA TYR A 363 23.87 6.74 1.57
C TYR A 363 25.19 6.00 1.35
N LEU A 364 25.30 5.31 0.21
CA LEU A 364 26.51 4.58 -0.15
C LEU A 364 27.71 5.53 -0.32
N LYS A 365 27.50 6.67 -0.98
CA LYS A 365 28.50 7.70 -1.25
C LYS A 365 28.99 8.36 0.04
N ASN A 366 28.05 8.75 0.90
CA ASN A 366 28.38 9.43 2.15
C ASN A 366 28.81 8.48 3.27
N ASN A 367 28.72 7.16 3.06
CA ASN A 367 29.05 6.13 4.05
C ASN A 367 28.27 6.30 5.39
N VAL A 368 27.03 6.78 5.30
CA VAL A 368 26.14 7.02 6.46
C VAL A 368 25.17 5.85 6.60
N ARG A 369 24.84 5.46 7.84
CA ARG A 369 23.80 4.45 8.09
C ARG A 369 22.42 5.03 7.73
N ARG A 370 21.54 4.21 7.17
CA ARG A 370 20.14 4.62 6.96
C ARG A 370 19.50 4.98 8.29
N VAL A 371 19.08 6.23 8.42
CA VAL A 371 18.26 6.72 9.53
C VAL A 371 16.82 6.80 9.03
N LYS A 372 15.90 6.19 9.76
CA LYS A 372 14.46 6.28 9.48
C LYS A 372 13.93 7.50 10.22
N GLY A 373 13.59 8.54 9.48
CA GLY A 373 12.95 9.73 10.01
C GLY A 373 12.78 10.69 8.85
N ALA A 374 11.53 10.91 8.44
CA ALA A 374 11.15 12.00 7.56
C ALA A 374 9.91 12.63 8.21
N ASN A 375 9.84 13.95 8.22
CA ASN A 375 8.63 14.66 8.63
C ASN A 375 7.51 14.30 7.63
N PRO A 376 6.30 13.92 8.08
CA PRO A 376 5.19 13.57 7.19
C PRO A 376 4.85 14.67 6.16
N ASN A 377 5.17 15.94 6.46
CA ASN A 377 4.85 17.08 5.60
C ASN A 377 5.94 17.36 4.53
N VAL A 378 7.07 16.65 4.54
CA VAL A 378 8.13 16.83 3.54
C VAL A 378 8.31 15.55 2.73
N PRO A 379 8.28 15.59 1.39
CA PRO A 379 8.53 14.43 0.56
C PRO A 379 9.85 13.76 0.90
N ILE A 380 9.82 12.44 1.06
CA ILE A 380 10.95 11.61 1.52
C ILE A 380 12.24 11.89 0.72
N HIS A 381 12.14 12.04 -0.60
CA HIS A 381 13.30 12.31 -1.45
C HIS A 381 13.90 13.68 -1.20
N TYR A 382 13.06 14.69 -0.95
CA TYR A 382 13.47 16.05 -0.62
C TYR A 382 14.21 16.04 0.71
N TYR A 383 13.61 15.42 1.73
CA TYR A 383 14.22 15.28 3.04
C TYR A 383 15.60 14.63 2.95
N TYR A 384 15.72 13.46 2.32
CA TYR A 384 17.00 12.75 2.24
C TYR A 384 18.04 13.45 1.36
N LEU A 385 17.63 14.13 0.30
CA LEU A 385 18.55 14.95 -0.48
C LEU A 385 19.20 16.01 0.41
N TYR A 386 18.40 16.79 1.13
CA TYR A 386 18.93 17.89 1.95
C TYR A 386 19.62 17.42 3.22
N LYS A 387 19.15 16.34 3.83
CA LYS A 387 19.80 15.73 4.99
C LYS A 387 21.16 15.13 4.64
N LEU A 388 21.24 14.34 3.56
CA LEU A 388 22.47 13.59 3.24
C LEU A 388 23.47 14.40 2.42
N LYS A 389 22.99 15.31 1.55
CA LYS A 389 23.87 16.11 0.69
C LYS A 389 24.29 17.43 1.33
N TYR A 390 23.37 18.08 2.06
CA TYR A 390 23.59 19.42 2.63
C TYR A 390 23.70 19.43 4.16
N ASN A 391 23.50 18.29 4.83
CA ASN A 391 23.59 18.15 6.29
C ASN A 391 22.70 19.15 7.05
N MET A 392 21.50 19.42 6.55
CA MET A 392 20.55 20.36 7.15
C MET A 392 19.80 19.75 8.34
N SER A 393 19.36 20.60 9.28
CA SER A 393 18.41 20.22 10.33
C SER A 393 17.00 20.02 9.76
N ASP A 394 16.14 19.33 10.50
CA ASP A 394 14.80 19.00 10.03
C ASP A 394 13.92 20.25 9.85
N GLU A 395 14.07 21.23 10.74
CA GLU A 395 13.43 22.55 10.65
C GLU A 395 13.92 23.32 9.41
N GLN A 396 15.24 23.31 9.13
CA GLN A 396 15.79 23.94 7.94
C GLN A 396 15.24 23.29 6.66
N ILE A 397 15.13 21.97 6.63
CA ILE A 397 14.58 21.23 5.49
C ILE A 397 13.11 21.60 5.25
N TYR A 398 12.31 21.68 6.30
CA TYR A 398 10.90 22.08 6.20
C TYR A 398 10.74 23.52 5.68
N ASN A 399 11.51 24.46 6.24
CA ASN A 399 11.49 25.86 5.81
C ASN A 399 11.97 26.01 4.36
N GLU A 400 12.98 25.25 3.94
CA GLU A 400 13.46 25.25 2.56
C GLU A 400 12.42 24.65 1.60
N TYR A 401 11.75 23.57 2.00
CA TYR A 401 10.67 22.96 1.22
C TYR A 401 9.51 23.95 0.99
N LYS A 402 9.06 24.62 2.06
CA LYS A 402 8.02 25.66 1.98
C LYS A 402 8.45 26.83 1.08
N SER A 403 9.69 27.28 1.22
CA SER A 403 10.28 28.34 0.39
C SER A 403 10.36 27.95 -1.08
N ASP A 404 10.78 26.72 -1.39
CA ASP A 404 10.82 26.19 -2.75
C ASP A 404 9.42 26.07 -3.36
N MET A 405 8.42 25.66 -2.58
CA MET A 405 7.03 25.58 -3.04
C MET A 405 6.44 26.95 -3.36
N ASN A 406 6.64 27.92 -2.46
CA ASN A 406 6.24 29.31 -2.73
C ASN A 406 6.89 29.84 -4.01
N LYS A 407 8.21 29.67 -4.17
CA LYS A 407 8.93 30.10 -5.38
C LYS A 407 8.44 29.38 -6.63
N TYR A 408 8.13 28.10 -6.54
CA TYR A 408 7.60 27.34 -7.66
C TYR A 408 6.25 27.89 -8.11
N ILE A 409 5.32 28.13 -7.18
CA ILE A 409 4.02 28.70 -7.51
C ILE A 409 4.17 30.13 -8.07
N THR A 410 4.92 31.00 -7.39
CA THR A 410 5.04 32.40 -7.83
C THR A 410 5.80 32.52 -9.15
N ASN A 411 6.94 31.85 -9.29
CA ASN A 411 7.85 32.03 -10.42
C ASN A 411 7.51 31.10 -11.59
N THR A 412 7.35 29.81 -11.33
CA THR A 412 7.16 28.81 -12.38
C THR A 412 5.71 28.74 -12.83
N ILE A 413 4.75 28.79 -11.90
CA ILE A 413 3.34 28.72 -12.31
C ILE A 413 2.88 30.08 -12.83
N PHE A 414 3.10 31.15 -12.07
CA PHE A 414 2.57 32.48 -12.39
C PHE A 414 3.57 33.50 -12.97
N GLY A 415 4.85 33.14 -13.19
CA GLY A 415 5.82 34.03 -13.83
C GLY A 415 6.16 35.31 -13.06
N ASN A 416 5.99 35.31 -11.73
CA ASN A 416 6.05 36.49 -10.86
C ASN A 416 5.07 37.60 -11.24
N ASN A 417 4.00 37.27 -11.96
CA ASN A 417 2.97 38.22 -12.32
C ASN A 417 1.93 38.33 -11.20
N LYS A 418 2.01 39.42 -10.42
CA LYS A 418 1.08 39.70 -9.31
C LYS A 418 -0.38 39.80 -9.76
N GLU A 419 -0.64 40.34 -10.94
CA GLU A 419 -2.00 40.44 -11.48
C GLU A 419 -2.57 39.05 -11.77
N LEU A 420 -1.74 38.17 -12.34
CA LEU A 420 -2.11 36.78 -12.61
C LEU A 420 -2.33 35.99 -11.32
N ILE A 421 -1.45 36.12 -10.33
CA ILE A 421 -1.63 35.52 -8.99
C ILE A 421 -2.95 35.99 -8.38
N ASN A 422 -3.21 37.30 -8.39
CA ASN A 422 -4.45 37.89 -7.87
C ASN A 422 -5.69 37.44 -8.64
N ASN A 423 -5.55 37.11 -9.93
CA ASN A 423 -6.64 36.58 -10.74
C ASN A 423 -7.04 35.16 -10.29
N TYR A 424 -6.08 34.32 -9.89
CA TYR A 424 -6.30 32.93 -9.44
C TYR A 424 -6.25 32.75 -7.92
N LEU A 425 -6.14 33.83 -7.16
CA LEU A 425 -6.02 33.83 -5.69
C LEU A 425 -7.20 33.11 -5.02
N SER A 426 -8.41 33.20 -5.59
CA SER A 426 -9.59 32.48 -5.10
C SER A 426 -9.40 30.96 -5.13
N LEU A 427 -8.79 30.41 -6.18
CA LEU A 427 -8.52 28.98 -6.29
C LEU A 427 -7.37 28.55 -5.37
N LEU A 428 -6.37 29.41 -5.14
CA LEU A 428 -5.31 29.19 -4.15
C LEU A 428 -5.88 29.16 -2.72
N ILE A 429 -6.85 30.02 -2.40
CA ILE A 429 -7.54 30.01 -1.10
C ILE A 429 -8.30 28.70 -0.90
N LEU A 430 -9.15 28.31 -1.87
CA LEU A 430 -9.86 27.03 -1.82
C LEU A 430 -8.88 25.86 -1.75
N GLY A 431 -7.78 25.98 -2.47
CA GLY A 431 -6.85 24.91 -2.67
C GLY A 431 -6.11 24.48 -1.40
N LYS A 432 -5.92 25.39 -0.44
CA LYS A 432 -5.37 25.05 0.89
C LYS A 432 -6.18 23.98 1.62
N LYS A 433 -7.49 23.88 1.34
CA LYS A 433 -8.40 22.96 2.01
C LYS A 433 -8.89 21.83 1.11
N TYR A 434 -9.03 22.09 -0.18
CA TYR A 434 -9.77 21.21 -1.09
C TYR A 434 -9.02 20.81 -2.36
N LEU A 435 -7.71 21.08 -2.50
CA LEU A 435 -6.96 20.56 -3.66
C LEU A 435 -7.05 19.03 -3.69
N LEU A 436 -7.18 18.43 -4.86
CA LEU A 436 -7.19 19.07 -6.19
C LEU A 436 -8.57 19.62 -6.55
N LEU A 437 -8.64 20.67 -7.36
CA LEU A 437 -9.92 21.30 -7.73
C LEU A 437 -10.40 20.82 -9.12
N PRO A 438 -11.61 20.24 -9.26
CA PRO A 438 -12.16 19.86 -10.55
C PRO A 438 -12.20 21.05 -11.52
N VAL A 439 -12.06 20.77 -12.81
CA VAL A 439 -11.99 21.79 -13.88
C VAL A 439 -13.21 22.71 -13.81
N LYS A 440 -14.42 22.14 -13.70
CA LYS A 440 -15.66 22.92 -13.74
C LYS A 440 -15.86 23.77 -12.50
N VAL A 441 -15.45 23.25 -11.33
CA VAL A 441 -15.47 24.00 -10.06
C VAL A 441 -14.61 25.25 -10.19
N SER A 442 -13.39 25.10 -10.70
CA SER A 442 -12.45 26.19 -10.89
C SER A 442 -13.00 27.27 -11.85
N GLU A 443 -13.60 26.85 -12.97
CA GLU A 443 -14.24 27.76 -13.93
C GLU A 443 -15.36 28.60 -13.29
N ILE A 444 -16.26 27.97 -12.55
CA ILE A 444 -17.42 28.65 -11.96
C ILE A 444 -16.98 29.62 -10.87
N VAL A 445 -16.03 29.24 -10.01
CA VAL A 445 -15.49 30.13 -8.97
C VAL A 445 -14.90 31.39 -9.60
N LEU A 446 -14.06 31.24 -10.64
CA LEU A 446 -13.46 32.38 -11.32
C LEU A 446 -14.49 33.27 -12.03
N ASN A 447 -15.43 32.67 -12.77
CA ASN A 447 -16.50 33.41 -13.44
C ASN A 447 -17.37 34.18 -12.45
N SER A 448 -17.71 33.57 -11.32
CA SER A 448 -18.57 34.19 -10.31
C SER A 448 -17.96 35.44 -9.65
N LEU A 449 -16.63 35.56 -9.73
CA LEU A 449 -15.82 36.67 -9.22
C LEU A 449 -15.28 37.56 -10.36
N ASN A 450 -15.82 37.41 -11.58
CA ASN A 450 -15.42 38.15 -12.78
C ASN A 450 -13.91 38.08 -13.08
N LYS A 451 -13.31 36.90 -12.91
CA LYS A 451 -11.88 36.65 -13.18
C LYS A 451 -11.66 36.10 -14.58
N GLN A 452 -10.48 36.36 -15.14
CA GLN A 452 -10.08 35.78 -16.43
C GLN A 452 -9.81 34.29 -16.29
N ILE A 453 -10.16 33.50 -17.30
CA ILE A 453 -9.96 32.04 -17.31
C ILE A 453 -9.00 31.66 -18.43
N ASP A 454 -7.95 30.93 -18.08
CA ASP A 454 -7.05 30.25 -19.02
C ASP A 454 -7.07 28.74 -18.70
N LYS A 455 -7.32 27.93 -19.74
CA LYS A 455 -7.51 26.48 -19.60
C LYS A 455 -6.28 25.79 -19.00
N THR A 456 -5.08 26.29 -19.26
CA THR A 456 -3.83 25.69 -18.73
C THR A 456 -3.78 25.80 -17.20
N PHE A 457 -4.19 26.93 -16.63
CA PHE A 457 -4.26 27.09 -15.17
C PHE A 457 -5.36 26.24 -14.55
N ILE A 458 -6.53 26.16 -15.19
CA ILE A 458 -7.63 25.32 -14.70
C ILE A 458 -7.23 23.84 -14.68
N ASN A 459 -6.60 23.37 -15.76
CA ASN A 459 -6.07 22.01 -15.80
C ASN A 459 -5.02 21.80 -14.69
N TRP A 460 -4.15 22.78 -14.46
CA TRP A 460 -3.14 22.72 -13.40
C TRP A 460 -3.76 22.58 -12.00
N PHE A 461 -4.76 23.40 -11.65
CA PHE A 461 -5.48 23.28 -10.36
C PHE A 461 -6.16 21.91 -10.18
N SER A 462 -6.49 21.22 -11.28
CA SER A 462 -7.07 19.88 -11.23
C SER A 462 -6.07 18.76 -10.93
N VAL A 463 -4.76 19.02 -11.01
CA VAL A 463 -3.70 18.01 -10.81
C VAL A 463 -2.63 18.42 -9.78
N PHE A 464 -2.67 19.66 -9.29
CA PHE A 464 -1.73 20.23 -8.33
C PHE A 464 -2.02 19.87 -6.85
N ASP A 465 -1.27 18.93 -6.26
CA ASP A 465 -1.60 18.28 -4.97
C ASP A 465 -0.84 18.81 -3.74
N PHE A 466 -0.25 20.00 -3.83
CA PHE A 466 0.56 20.56 -2.74
C PHE A 466 -0.21 21.62 -1.94
N THR A 467 -0.19 21.52 -0.61
CA THR A 467 -0.89 22.44 0.30
C THR A 467 0.02 23.39 1.08
N ASP A 468 1.34 23.14 1.08
CA ASP A 468 2.33 23.89 1.90
C ASP A 468 2.85 25.16 1.20
N TYR A 469 1.92 26.07 0.88
CA TYR A 469 2.23 27.38 0.30
C TYR A 469 1.52 28.52 1.04
N ASP A 470 2.13 29.70 0.99
CA ASP A 470 1.59 30.91 1.59
C ASP A 470 0.69 31.64 0.60
N VAL A 471 -0.42 32.14 1.12
CA VAL A 471 -1.43 32.88 0.37
C VAL A 471 -1.81 34.07 1.22
N ASP A 472 -1.55 35.27 0.71
CA ASP A 472 -1.95 36.52 1.34
C ASP A 472 -3.44 36.77 1.04
N ALA A 473 -4.31 36.16 1.85
CA ALA A 473 -5.76 36.34 1.78
C ALA A 473 -6.26 37.13 3.01
N ASN A 474 -7.21 38.02 2.79
CA ASN A 474 -7.95 38.68 3.88
C ASN A 474 -9.31 37.99 4.09
N GLU A 475 -9.92 38.22 5.25
CA GLU A 475 -11.20 37.57 5.63
C GLU A 475 -12.34 37.85 4.64
N GLU A 476 -12.40 39.05 4.07
CA GLU A 476 -13.43 39.42 3.08
C GLU A 476 -13.32 38.59 1.80
N MET A 477 -12.09 38.39 1.30
CA MET A 477 -11.83 37.56 0.13
C MET A 477 -12.13 36.10 0.40
N GLU A 478 -11.72 35.57 1.55
CA GLU A 478 -12.07 34.20 1.93
C GLU A 478 -13.58 34.01 1.93
N LYS A 479 -14.33 34.93 2.54
CA LYS A 479 -15.79 34.89 2.55
C LYS A 479 -16.38 34.89 1.14
N ALA A 480 -15.95 35.79 0.26
CA ALA A 480 -16.42 35.85 -1.13
C ALA A 480 -16.12 34.56 -1.93
N VAL A 481 -14.98 33.93 -1.65
CA VAL A 481 -14.56 32.66 -2.26
C VAL A 481 -15.43 31.50 -1.78
N TYR A 482 -15.74 31.43 -0.48
CA TYR A 482 -16.68 30.44 0.04
C TYR A 482 -18.12 30.68 -0.46
N GLU A 483 -18.51 31.94 -0.66
CA GLU A 483 -19.80 32.28 -1.29
C GLU A 483 -19.87 31.79 -2.74
N ALA A 484 -18.76 31.81 -3.48
CA ALA A 484 -18.68 31.27 -4.84
C ALA A 484 -18.95 29.75 -4.90
N LEU A 485 -18.70 29.00 -3.82
CA LEU A 485 -19.01 27.57 -3.77
C LEU A 485 -20.52 27.28 -3.82
N TYR A 486 -21.37 28.19 -3.31
CA TYR A 486 -22.82 28.07 -3.48
C TYR A 486 -23.20 28.16 -4.95
N LYS A 487 -22.55 29.03 -5.73
CA LYS A 487 -22.78 29.12 -7.18
C LYS A 487 -22.28 27.88 -7.94
N VAL A 488 -21.15 27.29 -7.53
CA VAL A 488 -20.68 26.00 -8.06
C VAL A 488 -21.75 24.93 -7.87
N ARG A 489 -22.34 24.89 -6.67
CA ARG A 489 -23.39 23.95 -6.32
C ARG A 489 -24.67 24.18 -7.13
N GLU A 490 -25.15 25.42 -7.23
CA GLU A 490 -26.33 25.77 -8.04
C GLU A 490 -26.15 25.37 -9.50
N GLU A 491 -24.96 25.61 -10.06
CA GLU A 491 -24.64 25.28 -11.45
C GLU A 491 -24.54 23.77 -11.68
N LEU A 492 -23.97 23.01 -10.74
CA LEU A 492 -24.01 21.55 -10.75
C LEU A 492 -25.45 21.04 -10.81
N ILE A 493 -26.33 21.56 -9.94
CA ILE A 493 -27.75 21.19 -9.89
C ILE A 493 -28.44 21.53 -11.23
N ARG A 494 -28.18 22.72 -11.78
CA ARG A 494 -28.74 23.15 -13.08
C ARG A 494 -28.32 22.21 -14.21
N VAL A 495 -27.03 21.90 -14.33
CA VAL A 495 -26.49 21.01 -15.36
C VAL A 495 -27.06 19.60 -15.22
N VAL A 496 -27.18 19.10 -14.00
CA VAL A 496 -27.78 17.79 -13.72
C VAL A 496 -29.25 17.73 -14.19
N LYS A 497 -30.05 18.77 -13.88
CA LYS A 497 -31.46 18.88 -14.32
C LYS A 497 -31.60 18.98 -15.84
N GLU A 498 -30.81 19.84 -16.48
CA GLU A 498 -30.90 20.08 -17.92
C GLU A 498 -30.49 18.85 -18.74
N ASN A 499 -29.47 18.11 -18.30
CA ASN A 499 -28.91 16.97 -19.03
C ASN A 499 -29.40 15.61 -18.54
N ARG A 500 -30.26 15.58 -17.51
CA ARG A 500 -30.79 14.36 -16.90
C ARG A 500 -29.71 13.42 -16.37
N PHE A 501 -28.76 13.98 -15.60
CA PHE A 501 -27.64 13.25 -14.97
C PHE A 501 -27.92 12.91 -13.50
N GLU A 502 -29.18 12.83 -13.10
CA GLU A 502 -29.53 12.68 -11.69
C GLU A 502 -29.05 11.34 -11.11
N GLU A 503 -29.06 10.26 -11.91
CA GLU A 503 -28.50 8.96 -11.53
C GLU A 503 -26.99 9.00 -11.28
N ASP A 504 -26.24 9.74 -12.11
CA ASP A 504 -24.80 9.93 -11.94
C ASP A 504 -24.50 10.70 -10.66
N LEU A 505 -25.31 11.72 -10.36
CA LEU A 505 -25.20 12.47 -9.11
C LEU A 505 -25.47 11.58 -7.88
N LEU A 506 -26.47 10.70 -7.94
CA LEU A 506 -26.75 9.72 -6.87
C LEU A 506 -25.58 8.75 -6.66
N LYS A 507 -25.02 8.21 -7.76
CA LYS A 507 -23.85 7.31 -7.69
C LYS A 507 -22.71 7.99 -6.95
N VAL A 508 -22.38 9.22 -7.34
CA VAL A 508 -21.27 9.98 -6.74
C VAL A 508 -21.59 10.33 -5.29
N TYR A 509 -22.81 10.77 -4.99
CA TYR A 509 -23.25 11.09 -3.63
C TYR A 509 -23.06 9.90 -2.69
N PHE A 510 -23.56 8.72 -3.08
CA PHE A 510 -23.47 7.53 -2.26
C PHE A 510 -22.06 6.93 -2.20
N ASP A 511 -21.30 7.00 -3.29
CA ASP A 511 -19.90 6.57 -3.32
C ASP A 511 -19.05 7.45 -2.39
N ALA A 512 -19.26 8.77 -2.42
CA ALA A 512 -18.53 9.71 -1.56
C ALA A 512 -18.80 9.48 -0.07
N ILE A 513 -20.02 9.14 0.34
CA ILE A 513 -20.34 8.89 1.77
C ILE A 513 -20.12 7.42 2.20
N SER A 514 -19.69 6.55 1.29
CA SER A 514 -19.41 5.15 1.58
C SER A 514 -18.08 4.98 2.33
N ARG A 515 -17.97 3.90 3.11
CA ARG A 515 -16.72 3.60 3.86
C ARG A 515 -15.54 3.32 2.94
N TYR A 516 -15.82 2.71 1.78
CA TYR A 516 -14.85 2.36 0.74
C TYR A 516 -15.36 2.86 -0.63
N PRO A 517 -15.01 4.09 -1.04
CA PRO A 517 -15.37 4.61 -2.36
C PRO A 517 -14.63 3.86 -3.47
N THR A 518 -15.27 3.72 -4.63
CA THR A 518 -14.78 2.88 -5.74
C THR A 518 -14.42 3.65 -7.02
N ASP A 519 -14.60 4.98 -7.04
CA ASP A 519 -14.39 5.87 -8.19
C ASP A 519 -15.21 5.41 -9.42
N ASN A 520 -16.44 5.93 -9.58
CA ASN A 520 -17.29 5.56 -10.72
C ASN A 520 -17.01 6.41 -11.96
N ASP A 521 -17.07 5.81 -13.15
CA ASP A 521 -17.15 6.55 -14.42
C ASP A 521 -18.50 7.27 -14.53
N THR A 522 -18.52 8.61 -14.52
CA THR A 522 -19.76 9.39 -14.52
C THR A 522 -19.69 10.58 -15.46
N ARG A 523 -20.85 11.07 -15.91
CA ARG A 523 -20.92 12.20 -16.85
C ARG A 523 -20.75 13.57 -16.18
N ILE A 524 -20.74 13.63 -14.85
CA ILE A 524 -20.54 14.85 -14.08
C ILE A 524 -19.10 15.01 -13.56
N ASP A 525 -18.18 14.17 -14.04
CA ASP A 525 -16.78 14.11 -13.59
C ASP A 525 -16.08 15.47 -13.56
N GLU A 526 -16.35 16.38 -14.50
CA GLU A 526 -15.73 17.71 -14.51
C GLU A 526 -16.04 18.56 -13.25
N PHE A 527 -17.13 18.27 -12.54
CA PHE A 527 -17.52 18.94 -11.30
C PHE A 527 -16.94 18.31 -10.04
N ILE A 528 -16.53 17.04 -10.09
CA ILE A 528 -16.27 16.25 -8.89
C ILE A 528 -14.91 15.55 -8.93
N LYS A 529 -14.42 15.18 -10.10
CA LYS A 529 -13.15 14.51 -10.25
C LYS A 529 -12.03 15.49 -10.50
N THR A 530 -10.90 15.14 -9.93
CA THR A 530 -9.61 15.74 -10.20
C THR A 530 -9.15 15.37 -11.62
N GLY A 531 -8.14 16.06 -12.14
CA GLY A 531 -7.51 15.71 -13.42
C GLY A 531 -6.82 14.33 -13.41
N TYR A 532 -6.64 13.71 -12.25
CA TYR A 532 -6.20 12.31 -12.12
C TYR A 532 -7.34 11.28 -12.20
N GLY A 533 -8.60 11.73 -12.15
CA GLY A 533 -9.77 10.83 -12.18
C GLY A 533 -10.28 10.37 -10.81
N HIS A 534 -9.71 10.86 -9.71
CA HIS A 534 -10.21 10.60 -8.34
C HIS A 534 -11.20 11.67 -7.91
N TYR A 535 -12.12 11.39 -6.98
CA TYR A 535 -12.94 12.44 -6.37
C TYR A 535 -12.09 13.47 -5.62
N SER A 536 -12.40 14.74 -5.86
CA SER A 536 -11.80 15.85 -5.13
C SER A 536 -12.32 15.92 -3.69
N PRO A 537 -11.52 16.37 -2.71
CA PRO A 537 -12.04 16.68 -1.38
C PRO A 537 -13.19 17.69 -1.37
N ILE A 538 -13.28 18.57 -2.39
CA ILE A 538 -14.40 19.52 -2.52
C ILE A 538 -15.74 18.82 -2.79
N VAL A 539 -15.72 17.58 -3.30
CA VAL A 539 -16.94 16.80 -3.60
C VAL A 539 -17.79 16.62 -2.36
N TYR A 540 -17.15 16.30 -1.23
CA TYR A 540 -17.85 16.20 0.04
C TYR A 540 -18.60 17.50 0.34
N LEU A 541 -17.96 18.67 0.19
CA LEU A 541 -18.64 19.93 0.42
C LEU A 541 -19.81 20.17 -0.55
N LEU A 542 -19.63 19.83 -1.83
CA LEU A 542 -20.65 20.05 -2.86
C LEU A 542 -21.86 19.13 -2.69
N LEU A 543 -21.64 17.90 -2.24
CA LEU A 543 -22.65 16.84 -2.24
C LEU A 543 -23.20 16.48 -0.86
N TYR A 544 -22.49 16.73 0.23
CA TYR A 544 -22.83 16.18 1.56
C TYR A 544 -24.13 16.74 2.16
N ASN A 545 -24.56 17.95 1.76
CA ASN A 545 -25.81 18.51 2.25
C ASN A 545 -27.04 17.80 1.63
N PRO A 546 -27.99 17.30 2.45
CA PRO A 546 -29.08 16.42 2.01
C PRO A 546 -30.09 17.09 1.06
N ASP A 547 -30.22 18.41 1.12
CA ASP A 547 -31.06 19.22 0.23
C ASP A 547 -30.71 19.02 -1.25
N ILE A 548 -29.45 18.69 -1.62
CA ILE A 548 -29.11 18.53 -3.03
C ILE A 548 -29.94 17.43 -3.69
N ILE A 549 -30.12 16.28 -3.03
CA ILE A 549 -30.88 15.15 -3.60
C ILE A 549 -32.39 15.41 -3.54
N GLU A 550 -32.85 16.19 -2.55
CA GLU A 550 -34.24 16.59 -2.39
C GLU A 550 -34.69 17.67 -3.39
N GLU A 551 -33.75 18.44 -3.95
CA GLU A 551 -34.01 19.48 -4.96
C GLU A 551 -34.38 18.95 -6.36
N PHE A 552 -34.21 17.65 -6.61
CA PHE A 552 -34.57 17.03 -7.88
C PHE A 552 -35.97 16.42 -7.77
N ASN A 553 -36.87 16.83 -8.66
CA ASN A 553 -38.15 16.15 -8.82
C ASN A 553 -37.91 14.92 -9.68
N TRP A 554 -37.70 13.78 -9.02
CA TRP A 554 -37.45 12.50 -9.65
C TRP A 554 -38.74 12.05 -10.36
N ASP A 555 -38.94 12.46 -11.61
CA ASP A 555 -40.02 11.93 -12.47
C ASP A 555 -39.64 10.50 -12.89
N LEU A 556 -39.92 9.56 -11.99
CA LEU A 556 -39.39 8.20 -12.04
C LEU A 556 -40.15 7.28 -12.99
N GLY A 557 -41.33 7.68 -13.47
CA GLY A 557 -42.18 6.99 -14.47
C GLY A 557 -41.82 5.52 -14.78
N GLU A 558 -41.32 5.27 -16.00
CA GLU A 558 -40.87 3.93 -16.44
C GLU A 558 -39.49 3.52 -15.91
N ARG A 559 -38.69 4.45 -15.36
CA ARG A 559 -37.33 4.20 -14.88
C ARG A 559 -37.29 3.25 -13.68
N VAL A 560 -38.32 3.26 -12.84
CA VAL A 560 -38.44 2.34 -11.69
C VAL A 560 -38.36 0.88 -12.13
N ASN A 561 -38.98 0.51 -13.25
CA ASN A 561 -38.95 -0.86 -13.75
C ASN A 561 -37.54 -1.25 -14.25
N GLN A 562 -36.80 -0.28 -14.82
CA GLN A 562 -35.42 -0.46 -15.25
C GLN A 562 -34.47 -0.59 -14.04
N ALA A 563 -34.61 0.30 -13.05
CA ALA A 563 -33.87 0.24 -11.77
C ALA A 563 -34.14 -1.08 -11.03
N CYS A 564 -35.38 -1.55 -11.05
CA CYS A 564 -35.71 -2.85 -10.47
C CYS A 564 -35.00 -4.01 -11.16
N SER A 565 -34.93 -3.94 -12.49
CA SER A 565 -34.34 -4.98 -13.33
C SER A 565 -32.81 -4.95 -13.31
N SER A 566 -32.20 -3.80 -13.01
CA SER A 566 -30.75 -3.64 -12.92
C SER A 566 -30.19 -4.25 -11.63
N LEU A 567 -30.95 -4.20 -10.54
CA LEU A 567 -30.58 -4.84 -9.27
C LEU A 567 -30.47 -6.37 -9.46
N LYS A 568 -29.29 -6.94 -9.22
CA LYS A 568 -29.08 -8.38 -9.07
C LYS A 568 -28.95 -8.68 -7.58
N SER A 569 -29.70 -9.62 -7.02
CA SER A 569 -29.50 -9.99 -5.61
C SER A 569 -28.34 -10.98 -5.47
N LEU A 570 -27.80 -11.11 -4.26
CA LEU A 570 -26.83 -12.16 -3.95
C LEU A 570 -27.44 -13.55 -4.09
N GLU A 571 -28.74 -13.72 -3.88
CA GLU A 571 -29.41 -15.00 -4.17
C GLU A 571 -29.35 -15.33 -5.67
N ASP A 572 -29.52 -14.33 -6.56
CA ASP A 572 -29.39 -14.50 -8.02
C ASP A 572 -27.97 -14.95 -8.45
N ILE A 573 -26.96 -14.64 -7.63
CA ILE A 573 -25.55 -14.99 -7.83
C ILE A 573 -25.27 -16.40 -7.27
N ILE A 574 -25.64 -16.64 -6.01
CA ILE A 574 -25.36 -17.88 -5.28
C ILE A 574 -26.18 -19.07 -5.82
N TRP A 575 -27.39 -18.85 -6.32
CA TRP A 575 -28.27 -19.92 -6.82
C TRP A 575 -28.04 -20.32 -8.28
N LYS A 576 -27.08 -19.70 -8.98
CA LYS A 576 -26.62 -20.16 -10.30
C LYS A 576 -25.79 -21.44 -10.17
N GLY A 577 -26.48 -22.57 -9.97
CA GLY A 577 -26.03 -23.93 -10.27
C GLY A 577 -24.66 -24.32 -9.73
N ILE A 578 -24.56 -24.58 -8.42
CA ILE A 578 -23.33 -25.03 -7.76
C ILE A 578 -23.33 -26.56 -7.63
N THR A 579 -22.44 -27.25 -8.36
CA THR A 579 -22.28 -28.72 -8.29
C THR A 579 -20.83 -29.24 -8.07
N SER A 580 -19.80 -28.42 -7.74
CA SER A 580 -18.46 -28.95 -7.31
C SER A 580 -17.52 -27.94 -6.62
N SER A 581 -16.46 -28.38 -5.91
CA SER A 581 -16.11 -27.81 -4.59
C SER A 581 -14.81 -26.99 -4.37
N LYS A 582 -14.05 -26.49 -5.37
CA LYS A 582 -12.88 -25.59 -5.06
C LYS A 582 -12.68 -24.39 -5.98
N ASP A 583 -12.72 -24.55 -7.30
CA ASP A 583 -12.67 -23.41 -8.25
C ASP A 583 -13.91 -22.50 -8.18
N ILE A 584 -14.95 -22.95 -7.46
CA ILE A 584 -16.20 -22.21 -7.22
C ILE A 584 -16.04 -21.18 -6.11
N VAL A 585 -15.20 -21.43 -5.10
CA VAL A 585 -15.04 -20.48 -3.98
C VAL A 585 -14.39 -19.19 -4.49
N ASP A 586 -13.35 -19.29 -5.30
CA ASP A 586 -12.67 -18.12 -5.86
C ASP A 586 -13.56 -17.35 -6.85
N LYS A 587 -14.33 -18.06 -7.70
CA LYS A 587 -15.30 -17.42 -8.62
C LYS A 587 -16.46 -16.76 -7.89
N LEU A 588 -16.99 -17.39 -6.85
CA LEU A 588 -18.08 -16.85 -6.06
C LEU A 588 -17.59 -15.67 -5.21
N LEU A 589 -16.36 -15.73 -4.68
CA LEU A 589 -15.70 -14.59 -4.06
C LEU A 589 -15.50 -13.45 -5.06
N GLU A 590 -15.05 -13.74 -6.29
CA GLU A 590 -14.91 -12.75 -7.36
C GLU A 590 -16.27 -12.13 -7.71
N GLU A 591 -17.35 -12.92 -7.83
CA GLU A 591 -18.70 -12.40 -8.10
C GLU A 591 -19.27 -11.57 -6.93
N VAL A 592 -19.00 -11.96 -5.67
CA VAL A 592 -19.36 -11.17 -4.48
C VAL A 592 -18.55 -9.88 -4.39
N MET A 593 -17.26 -9.92 -4.73
CA MET A 593 -16.41 -8.72 -4.80
C MET A 593 -16.90 -7.78 -5.91
N ASN A 594 -17.20 -8.31 -7.10
CA ASN A 594 -17.80 -7.54 -8.18
C ASN A 594 -19.15 -6.93 -7.75
N PHE A 595 -19.97 -7.68 -7.03
CA PHE A 595 -21.24 -7.16 -6.48
C PHE A 595 -21.03 -6.00 -5.48
N ALA A 596 -19.95 -6.05 -4.69
CA ALA A 596 -19.55 -4.95 -3.82
C ALA A 596 -19.05 -3.72 -4.61
N GLU A 597 -18.42 -3.90 -5.77
CA GLU A 597 -17.98 -2.80 -6.64
C GLU A 597 -19.15 -2.05 -7.30
N TYR A 598 -20.27 -2.72 -7.61
CA TYR A 598 -21.48 -2.07 -8.17
C TYR A 598 -22.31 -1.28 -7.15
N LYS A 599 -21.85 -1.20 -5.91
CA LYS A 599 -22.60 -0.64 -4.79
C LYS A 599 -23.14 0.79 -5.05
N PRO A 600 -22.38 1.75 -5.61
CA PRO A 600 -22.91 3.09 -5.89
C PRO A 600 -24.09 3.09 -6.87
N SER A 601 -24.03 2.24 -7.89
CA SER A 601 -25.10 2.06 -8.88
C SER A 601 -26.34 1.40 -8.24
N ASN A 602 -26.11 0.43 -7.36
CA ASN A 602 -27.19 -0.20 -6.62
C ASN A 602 -27.85 0.78 -5.64
N TYR A 603 -27.09 1.63 -4.94
CA TYR A 603 -27.64 2.68 -4.08
C TYR A 603 -28.47 3.69 -4.86
N ALA A 604 -27.99 4.15 -6.03
CA ALA A 604 -28.77 5.02 -6.90
C ALA A 604 -30.11 4.34 -7.30
N SER A 605 -30.06 3.09 -7.76
CA SER A 605 -31.26 2.33 -8.15
C SER A 605 -32.22 2.11 -6.96
N ILE A 606 -31.70 1.80 -5.78
CA ILE A 606 -32.50 1.65 -4.55
C ILE A 606 -33.16 2.98 -4.17
N TYR A 607 -32.44 4.09 -4.29
CA TYR A 607 -32.99 5.42 -4.02
C TYR A 607 -34.15 5.77 -4.94
N GLU A 608 -34.01 5.49 -6.24
CA GLU A 608 -35.08 5.64 -7.22
C GLU A 608 -36.30 4.78 -6.88
N ILE A 609 -36.08 3.50 -6.57
CA ILE A 609 -37.14 2.56 -6.17
C ILE A 609 -37.89 3.08 -4.93
N LEU A 610 -37.17 3.53 -3.89
CA LEU A 610 -37.78 4.00 -2.64
C LEU A 610 -38.47 5.37 -2.76
N SER A 611 -38.14 6.14 -3.80
CA SER A 611 -38.70 7.48 -4.03
C SER A 611 -39.94 7.48 -4.93
N SER A 612 -40.30 6.33 -5.53
CA SER A 612 -41.46 6.24 -6.41
C SER A 612 -42.75 5.87 -5.68
N GLU A 613 -43.88 6.41 -6.16
CA GLU A 613 -45.19 6.19 -5.57
C GLU A 613 -45.79 4.81 -5.90
N ASN A 614 -45.47 4.22 -7.06
CA ASN A 614 -46.11 3.01 -7.61
C ASN A 614 -45.10 1.91 -7.93
N VAL A 615 -44.56 1.28 -6.89
CA VAL A 615 -43.53 0.24 -6.99
C VAL A 615 -44.11 -1.12 -6.59
N ASN A 616 -43.77 -2.16 -7.34
CA ASN A 616 -44.13 -3.54 -6.97
C ASN A 616 -43.42 -3.95 -5.65
N ILE A 617 -44.14 -4.62 -4.76
CA ILE A 617 -43.62 -5.11 -3.48
C ILE A 617 -42.39 -6.01 -3.61
N GLU A 618 -42.32 -6.86 -4.65
CA GLU A 618 -41.15 -7.71 -4.94
C GLU A 618 -39.89 -6.85 -5.17
N CYS A 619 -40.05 -5.72 -5.86
CA CYS A 619 -38.97 -4.79 -6.13
C CYS A 619 -38.47 -4.11 -4.85
N LEU A 620 -39.40 -3.67 -3.99
CA LEU A 620 -39.08 -3.07 -2.69
C LEU A 620 -38.33 -4.08 -1.81
N ARG A 621 -38.77 -5.34 -1.78
CA ARG A 621 -38.08 -6.40 -1.03
C ARG A 621 -36.66 -6.63 -1.54
N LYS A 622 -36.47 -6.66 -2.86
CA LYS A 622 -35.14 -6.78 -3.47
C LYS A 622 -34.22 -5.61 -3.08
N ALA A 623 -34.73 -4.38 -3.16
CA ALA A 623 -34.01 -3.17 -2.80
C ALA A 623 -33.61 -3.15 -1.32
N PHE A 624 -34.55 -3.45 -0.40
CA PHE A 624 -34.28 -3.51 1.04
C PHE A 624 -33.26 -4.60 1.37
N ASN A 625 -33.34 -5.79 0.75
CA ASN A 625 -32.42 -6.88 1.03
C ASN A 625 -30.99 -6.55 0.60
N ILE A 626 -30.81 -5.94 -0.58
CA ILE A 626 -29.50 -5.49 -1.06
C ILE A 626 -28.94 -4.39 -0.15
N LEU A 627 -29.75 -3.40 0.22
CA LEU A 627 -29.35 -2.32 1.13
C LEU A 627 -28.95 -2.88 2.50
N LYS A 628 -29.74 -3.82 3.04
CA LYS A 628 -29.43 -4.52 4.29
C LYS A 628 -28.09 -5.21 4.21
N TRP A 629 -27.80 -5.93 3.12
CA TRP A 629 -26.51 -6.58 2.94
C TRP A 629 -25.36 -5.58 2.97
N TYR A 630 -25.46 -4.46 2.23
CA TYR A 630 -24.40 -3.45 2.25
C TYR A 630 -24.18 -2.84 3.63
N ILE A 631 -25.26 -2.50 4.35
CA ILE A 631 -25.15 -1.92 5.70
C ILE A 631 -24.59 -2.94 6.69
N SER A 632 -25.09 -4.17 6.67
CA SER A 632 -24.68 -5.22 7.61
C SER A 632 -23.26 -5.75 7.35
N THR A 633 -22.85 -5.84 6.09
CA THR A 633 -21.60 -6.52 5.67
C THR A 633 -20.48 -5.55 5.29
N LEU A 634 -20.76 -4.43 4.61
CA LEU A 634 -19.73 -3.46 4.17
C LEU A 634 -19.61 -2.23 5.07
N ASP A 635 -20.46 -2.13 6.09
CA ASP A 635 -20.38 -1.13 7.16
C ASP A 635 -20.55 0.33 6.68
N ASP A 636 -21.42 0.54 5.68
CA ASP A 636 -21.75 1.88 5.15
C ASP A 636 -22.78 2.61 6.04
N ARG A 637 -22.38 2.91 7.26
CA ARG A 637 -23.23 3.51 8.31
C ARG A 637 -23.85 4.85 7.92
N LEU A 638 -23.06 5.71 7.25
CA LEU A 638 -23.51 7.04 6.82
C LEU A 638 -24.57 6.95 5.70
N VAL A 639 -24.56 5.87 4.91
CA VAL A 639 -25.53 5.64 3.85
C VAL A 639 -26.91 5.31 4.43
N PHE A 640 -26.98 4.48 5.49
CA PHE A 640 -28.26 4.11 6.12
C PHE A 640 -29.07 5.33 6.55
N LEU A 641 -28.43 6.31 7.19
CA LEU A 641 -29.06 7.55 7.64
C LEU A 641 -29.70 8.35 6.48
N LYS A 642 -29.19 8.21 5.26
CA LYS A 642 -29.75 8.86 4.05
C LYS A 642 -30.96 8.11 3.48
N PHE A 643 -31.13 6.84 3.82
CA PHE A 643 -32.25 6.01 3.39
C PHE A 643 -33.36 5.87 4.45
N GLU A 644 -33.04 6.05 5.74
CA GLU A 644 -33.91 5.69 6.86
C GLU A 644 -35.34 6.23 6.73
N ASN A 645 -35.50 7.54 6.49
CA ASN A 645 -36.83 8.16 6.35
C ASN A 645 -37.63 7.59 5.16
N LYS A 646 -36.97 7.26 4.05
CA LYS A 646 -37.64 6.68 2.88
C LYS A 646 -38.07 5.25 3.13
N LEU A 647 -37.18 4.45 3.73
CA LEU A 647 -37.50 3.08 4.14
C LEU A 647 -38.70 3.08 5.08
N TYR A 648 -38.68 3.95 6.09
CA TYR A 648 -39.74 4.11 7.05
C TYR A 648 -41.09 4.49 6.40
N ASN A 649 -41.10 5.48 5.50
CA ASN A 649 -42.32 5.89 4.80
C ASN A 649 -42.89 4.76 3.92
N VAL A 650 -42.03 4.00 3.23
CA VAL A 650 -42.44 2.83 2.44
C VAL A 650 -43.08 1.78 3.34
N ILE A 651 -42.51 1.51 4.51
CA ILE A 651 -43.05 0.55 5.49
C ILE A 651 -44.44 0.98 5.96
N LEU A 652 -44.63 2.25 6.33
CA LEU A 652 -45.93 2.74 6.77
C LEU A 652 -47.01 2.60 5.68
N LYS A 653 -46.64 2.86 4.42
CA LYS A 653 -47.54 2.76 3.27
C LYS A 653 -47.92 1.32 2.93
N THR A 654 -46.94 0.42 2.92
CA THR A 654 -47.10 -0.97 2.46
C THR A 654 -47.54 -1.93 3.55
N LYS A 655 -47.11 -1.69 4.80
CA LYS A 655 -47.30 -2.57 5.97
C LYS A 655 -46.83 -4.01 5.72
N ASP A 656 -45.80 -4.18 4.89
CA ASP A 656 -45.25 -5.49 4.55
C ASP A 656 -44.28 -6.00 5.62
N ASP A 657 -44.58 -7.15 6.22
CA ASP A 657 -43.78 -7.75 7.31
C ASP A 657 -42.31 -7.98 6.91
N LYS A 658 -42.00 -8.35 5.65
CA LYS A 658 -40.60 -8.55 5.23
C LYS A 658 -39.82 -7.24 5.16
N LEU A 659 -40.45 -6.15 4.70
CA LEU A 659 -39.81 -4.84 4.68
C LEU A 659 -39.56 -4.32 6.10
N ILE A 660 -40.50 -4.57 7.02
CA ILE A 660 -40.35 -4.27 8.46
C ILE A 660 -39.13 -5.02 9.02
N ASN A 661 -39.06 -6.33 8.81
CA ASN A 661 -37.93 -7.16 9.25
C ASN A 661 -36.58 -6.64 8.76
N TYR A 662 -36.45 -6.34 7.46
CA TYR A 662 -35.21 -5.80 6.88
C TYR A 662 -34.83 -4.44 7.48
N TYR A 663 -35.79 -3.54 7.67
CA TYR A 663 -35.55 -2.24 8.29
C TYR A 663 -35.05 -2.38 9.72
N LEU A 664 -35.71 -3.20 10.54
CA LEU A 664 -35.33 -3.39 11.93
C LEU A 664 -33.92 -3.98 12.05
N LYS A 665 -33.54 -4.94 11.19
CA LYS A 665 -32.16 -5.46 11.11
C LYS A 665 -31.13 -4.38 10.76
N MET A 666 -31.43 -3.55 9.75
CA MET A 666 -30.58 -2.43 9.36
C MET A 666 -30.44 -1.41 10.50
N SER A 667 -31.55 -1.02 11.13
CA SER A 667 -31.56 -0.12 12.29
C SER A 667 -30.72 -0.68 13.43
N PHE A 668 -30.89 -1.96 13.77
CA PHE A 668 -30.14 -2.61 14.84
C PHE A 668 -28.63 -2.55 14.58
N LYS A 669 -28.19 -3.00 13.40
CA LYS A 669 -26.77 -2.97 13.00
C LYS A 669 -26.22 -1.53 12.93
N GLY A 670 -27.01 -0.59 12.44
CA GLY A 670 -26.64 0.83 12.38
C GLY A 670 -26.42 1.43 13.77
N THR A 671 -27.30 1.12 14.71
CA THR A 671 -27.28 1.63 16.09
C THR A 671 -26.08 1.14 16.89
N THR A 672 -25.83 -0.17 16.96
CA THR A 672 -24.80 -0.74 17.86
C THR A 672 -23.38 -0.30 17.48
N ARG A 673 -23.20 0.07 16.21
CA ARG A 673 -21.90 0.46 15.65
C ARG A 673 -21.68 1.98 15.58
N SER A 674 -22.72 2.82 15.43
CA SER A 674 -22.58 4.25 15.11
C SER A 674 -23.14 5.15 16.22
N ALA A 675 -22.28 5.72 17.07
CA ALA A 675 -22.63 6.74 18.09
C ALA A 675 -23.90 6.46 18.94
N ILE A 676 -24.41 5.22 18.93
CA ILE A 676 -25.67 4.78 19.51
C ILE A 676 -26.86 5.67 19.08
N TYR A 677 -27.21 5.63 17.79
CA TYR A 677 -28.40 6.32 17.26
C TYR A 677 -29.55 5.34 16.97
N ILE A 678 -30.71 5.57 17.59
CA ILE A 678 -32.00 4.94 17.27
C ILE A 678 -32.99 6.06 16.99
N ASN A 679 -33.85 5.90 15.98
CA ASN A 679 -35.01 6.76 15.80
C ASN A 679 -36.22 6.18 16.57
N PRO A 680 -36.50 6.60 17.81
CA PRO A 680 -37.53 5.99 18.64
C PRO A 680 -38.94 6.18 18.09
N GLU A 681 -39.18 7.25 17.33
CA GLU A 681 -40.47 7.51 16.69
C GLU A 681 -40.74 6.46 15.61
N HIS A 682 -39.76 6.17 14.75
CA HIS A 682 -39.90 5.16 13.71
C HIS A 682 -40.21 3.79 14.31
N ILE A 683 -39.42 3.38 15.31
CA ILE A 683 -39.58 2.07 15.97
C ILE A 683 -40.95 1.95 16.63
N SER A 684 -41.40 2.98 17.35
CA SER A 684 -42.70 2.96 18.03
C SER A 684 -43.86 2.84 17.05
N LYS A 685 -43.84 3.63 15.97
CA LYS A 685 -44.91 3.58 14.94
C LYS A 685 -44.89 2.28 14.13
N ILE A 686 -43.72 1.68 13.88
CA ILE A 686 -43.63 0.36 13.26
C ILE A 686 -44.25 -0.71 14.16
N ALA A 687 -43.98 -0.65 15.47
CA ALA A 687 -44.54 -1.59 16.44
C ALA A 687 -46.07 -1.53 16.54
N GLU A 688 -46.70 -0.44 16.10
CA GLU A 688 -48.16 -0.29 16.05
C GLU A 688 -48.82 -0.91 14.79
N ILE A 689 -48.03 -1.32 13.79
CA ILE A 689 -48.55 -1.80 12.49
C ILE A 689 -49.23 -3.17 12.64
N SER A 690 -48.60 -4.11 13.36
CA SER A 690 -49.08 -5.47 13.56
C SER A 690 -48.47 -6.10 14.82
N ASP A 691 -49.07 -7.18 15.33
CA ASP A 691 -48.52 -7.92 16.47
C ASP A 691 -47.13 -8.52 16.16
N ASN A 692 -46.90 -8.93 14.90
CA ASN A 692 -45.58 -9.39 14.45
C ASN A 692 -44.56 -8.25 14.48
N ALA A 693 -44.91 -7.07 13.94
CA ALA A 693 -44.03 -5.90 13.95
C ALA A 693 -43.72 -5.42 15.37
N ARG A 694 -44.71 -5.48 16.28
CA ARG A 694 -44.52 -5.21 17.71
C ARG A 694 -43.48 -6.13 18.32
N LEU A 695 -43.55 -7.43 17.98
CA LEU A 695 -42.59 -8.41 18.45
C LEU A 695 -41.20 -8.15 17.86
N GLU A 696 -41.07 -8.03 16.54
CA GLU A 696 -39.80 -7.81 15.86
C GLU A 696 -39.10 -6.52 16.31
N ALA A 697 -39.85 -5.45 16.60
CA ALA A 697 -39.28 -4.18 17.06
C ALA A 697 -38.81 -4.21 18.52
N LEU A 698 -39.22 -5.20 19.30
CA LEU A 698 -38.99 -5.24 20.74
C LEU A 698 -37.52 -5.13 21.16
N PRO A 699 -36.54 -5.80 20.51
CA PRO A 699 -35.13 -5.65 20.86
C PRO A 699 -34.63 -4.20 20.75
N LEU A 700 -35.05 -3.47 19.70
CA LEU A 700 -34.71 -2.05 19.50
C LEU A 700 -35.40 -1.14 20.50
N VAL A 701 -36.66 -1.44 20.87
CA VAL A 701 -37.38 -0.70 21.92
C VAL A 701 -36.65 -0.83 23.26
N ILE A 702 -36.23 -2.05 23.62
CA ILE A 702 -35.47 -2.28 24.85
C ILE A 702 -34.10 -1.63 24.79
N LEU A 703 -33.39 -1.73 23.66
CA LEU A 703 -32.11 -1.08 23.49
C LEU A 703 -32.22 0.44 23.70
N ASN A 704 -33.22 1.10 23.09
CA ASN A 704 -33.47 2.53 23.28
C ASN A 704 -33.76 2.89 24.75
N LYS A 705 -34.50 2.05 25.48
CA LYS A 705 -34.69 2.23 26.94
C LYS A 705 -33.36 2.14 27.68
N ALA A 706 -32.57 1.10 27.44
CA ALA A 706 -31.28 0.85 28.08
C ALA A 706 -30.25 1.98 27.85
N ILE A 707 -30.29 2.61 26.67
CA ILE A 707 -29.42 3.74 26.33
C ILE A 707 -29.80 4.99 27.14
N ASN A 708 -31.10 5.26 27.30
CA ASN A 708 -31.61 6.46 27.97
C ASN A 708 -31.67 6.32 29.50
N ASP A 709 -32.08 5.15 30.02
CA ASP A 709 -32.11 4.82 31.45
C ASP A 709 -31.87 3.31 31.64
N GLU A 710 -30.66 2.95 32.04
CA GLU A 710 -30.26 1.56 32.28
C GLU A 710 -31.06 0.87 33.39
N LYS A 711 -31.61 1.62 34.35
CA LYS A 711 -32.40 1.05 35.46
C LYS A 711 -33.75 0.52 35.01
N GLU A 712 -34.19 0.85 33.81
CA GLU A 712 -35.38 0.25 33.21
C GLU A 712 -35.17 -1.24 32.92
N ILE A 713 -33.92 -1.70 32.73
CA ILE A 713 -33.60 -3.12 32.54
C ILE A 713 -33.95 -3.94 33.78
N ASP A 714 -33.65 -3.42 34.98
CA ASP A 714 -33.91 -4.08 36.26
C ASP A 714 -35.42 -4.31 36.52
N LYS A 715 -36.28 -3.53 35.85
CA LYS A 715 -37.74 -3.59 35.98
C LYS A 715 -38.39 -4.61 35.05
N ILE A 716 -37.64 -5.22 34.14
CA ILE A 716 -38.18 -6.17 33.17
C ILE A 716 -38.53 -7.47 33.89
N ILE A 717 -39.82 -7.84 33.89
CA ILE A 717 -40.33 -9.08 34.49
C ILE A 717 -40.78 -10.07 33.41
N ASP A 718 -41.30 -9.58 32.29
CA ASP A 718 -41.85 -10.40 31.21
C ASP A 718 -40.76 -11.28 30.55
N PRO A 719 -41.04 -12.58 30.31
CA PRO A 719 -40.09 -13.50 29.66
C PRO A 719 -39.64 -13.06 28.26
N ILE A 720 -40.55 -12.53 27.43
CA ILE A 720 -40.25 -12.11 26.05
C ILE A 720 -39.42 -10.83 26.09
N GLU A 721 -39.78 -9.85 26.92
CA GLU A 721 -38.99 -8.64 27.13
C GLU A 721 -37.59 -8.96 27.70
N THR A 722 -37.47 -9.94 28.60
CA THR A 722 -36.18 -10.39 29.13
C THR A 722 -35.29 -10.92 28.02
N TYR A 723 -35.85 -11.72 27.11
CA TYR A 723 -35.11 -12.25 25.98
C TYR A 723 -34.72 -11.16 24.97
N ALA A 724 -35.63 -10.25 24.64
CA ALA A 724 -35.33 -9.12 23.76
C ALA A 724 -34.24 -8.20 24.35
N ALA A 725 -34.26 -7.97 25.68
CA ALA A 725 -33.22 -7.24 26.40
C ALA A 725 -31.87 -7.93 26.32
N LEU A 726 -31.84 -9.26 26.51
CA LEU A 726 -30.63 -10.06 26.40
C LEU A 726 -30.00 -9.89 25.00
N LEU A 727 -30.78 -10.07 23.94
CA LEU A 727 -30.30 -9.92 22.57
C LEU A 727 -29.81 -8.50 22.26
N ALA A 728 -30.57 -7.49 22.71
CA ALA A 728 -30.22 -6.07 22.60
C ALA A 728 -28.83 -5.77 23.17
N ILE A 729 -28.64 -6.13 24.44
CA ILE A 729 -27.40 -5.83 25.17
C ILE A 729 -26.26 -6.71 24.68
N MET A 730 -26.48 -7.99 24.43
CA MET A 730 -25.44 -8.90 23.93
C MET A 730 -24.87 -8.39 22.61
N ARG A 731 -25.73 -7.98 21.68
CA ARG A 731 -25.27 -7.46 20.39
C ARG A 731 -24.55 -6.11 20.53
N LEU A 732 -25.00 -5.24 21.43
CA LEU A 732 -24.30 -4.00 21.77
C LEU A 732 -22.89 -4.27 22.31
N GLU A 733 -22.76 -5.24 23.21
CA GLU A 733 -21.49 -5.66 23.82
C GLU A 733 -20.50 -6.25 22.80
N ILE A 734 -20.97 -7.14 21.93
CA ILE A 734 -20.14 -7.72 20.85
C ILE A 734 -19.57 -6.62 19.95
N ASP A 735 -20.41 -5.70 19.49
CA ASP A 735 -19.96 -4.59 18.64
C ASP A 735 -19.07 -3.60 19.42
N ALA A 736 -19.31 -3.40 20.72
CA ALA A 736 -18.46 -2.56 21.58
C ALA A 736 -17.06 -3.16 21.78
N ILE A 737 -16.94 -4.48 21.94
CA ILE A 737 -15.65 -5.20 22.03
C ILE A 737 -14.88 -5.05 20.71
N ALA A 738 -15.53 -5.27 19.58
CA ALA A 738 -14.91 -5.14 18.26
C ALA A 738 -14.41 -3.71 17.97
N GLU A 739 -15.08 -2.69 18.51
CA GLU A 739 -14.71 -1.28 18.34
C GLU A 739 -13.86 -0.69 19.49
N GLY A 740 -13.55 -1.48 20.53
CA GLY A 740 -12.76 -1.02 21.68
C GLY A 740 -13.46 0.00 22.58
N LYS A 741 -14.80 0.00 22.65
CA LYS A 741 -15.61 0.94 23.45
C LYS A 741 -15.69 0.49 24.93
N ILE A 742 -14.56 0.60 25.64
CA ILE A 742 -14.38 0.12 27.03
C ILE A 742 -15.50 0.58 27.98
N GLU A 743 -15.90 1.85 27.93
CA GLU A 743 -16.94 2.39 28.82
C GLU A 743 -18.31 1.74 28.60
N THR A 744 -18.65 1.44 27.34
CA THR A 744 -19.91 0.76 27.01
C THR A 744 -19.91 -0.66 27.59
N ILE A 745 -18.79 -1.36 27.46
CA ILE A 745 -18.65 -2.75 27.93
C ILE A 745 -18.78 -2.82 29.45
N ILE A 746 -18.07 -1.94 30.17
CA ILE A 746 -18.16 -1.90 31.64
C ILE A 746 -19.57 -1.56 32.11
N LYS A 747 -20.25 -0.66 31.38
CA LYS A 747 -21.59 -0.18 31.74
C LYS A 747 -22.66 -1.27 31.60
N TYR A 748 -22.66 -2.03 30.50
CA TYR A 748 -23.76 -2.93 30.17
C TYR A 748 -23.54 -4.40 30.57
N TYR A 749 -22.28 -4.82 30.83
CA TYR A 749 -21.95 -6.20 31.18
C TYR A 749 -22.75 -6.79 32.35
N ARG A 750 -22.94 -6.03 33.44
CA ARG A 750 -23.72 -6.52 34.61
C ARG A 750 -25.15 -6.92 34.18
N TYR A 751 -25.79 -6.07 33.38
CA TYR A 751 -27.14 -6.31 32.90
C TYR A 751 -27.19 -7.52 31.96
N LEU A 752 -26.17 -7.67 31.10
CA LEU A 752 -26.05 -8.86 30.25
C LEU A 752 -26.03 -10.15 31.07
N ASP A 753 -25.18 -10.19 32.12
CA ASP A 753 -25.01 -11.38 32.96
C ASP A 753 -26.30 -11.76 33.67
N GLU A 754 -26.98 -10.79 34.29
CA GLU A 754 -28.26 -10.98 34.98
C GLU A 754 -29.38 -11.44 34.03
N LEU A 755 -29.48 -10.82 32.84
CA LEU A 755 -30.47 -11.17 31.83
C LEU A 755 -30.24 -12.57 31.25
N TYR A 756 -28.97 -12.93 30.98
CA TYR A 756 -28.60 -14.25 30.47
C TYR A 756 -29.01 -15.34 31.46
N ASP A 757 -28.63 -15.16 32.73
CA ASP A 757 -28.95 -16.10 33.80
C ASP A 757 -30.46 -16.26 34.01
N LYS A 758 -31.20 -15.14 34.01
CA LYS A 758 -32.65 -15.13 34.13
C LYS A 758 -33.31 -15.85 32.95
N PHE A 759 -32.87 -15.56 31.73
CA PHE A 759 -33.38 -16.18 30.51
C PHE A 759 -33.16 -17.70 30.50
N VAL A 760 -31.91 -18.15 30.64
CA VAL A 760 -31.53 -19.56 30.52
C VAL A 760 -32.14 -20.41 31.64
N LYS A 761 -32.18 -19.90 32.89
CA LYS A 761 -32.66 -20.69 34.04
C LYS A 761 -34.18 -20.72 34.16
N LYS A 762 -34.88 -19.64 33.80
CA LYS A 762 -36.31 -19.48 34.13
C LYS A 762 -37.22 -19.24 32.93
N ASP A 763 -36.82 -18.37 32.00
CA ASP A 763 -37.77 -17.76 31.07
C ASP A 763 -37.81 -18.45 29.70
N VAL A 764 -36.72 -19.06 29.24
CA VAL A 764 -36.65 -19.79 27.95
C VAL A 764 -37.71 -20.88 27.78
N ARG A 765 -38.18 -21.48 28.89
CA ARG A 765 -39.23 -22.52 28.87
C ARG A 765 -40.63 -21.98 28.67
N LYS A 766 -40.83 -20.66 28.84
CA LYS A 766 -42.12 -19.97 28.78
C LYS A 766 -42.35 -19.26 27.44
N ILE A 767 -41.33 -19.23 26.58
CA ILE A 767 -41.37 -18.53 25.29
C ILE A 767 -41.54 -19.55 24.18
N ASP A 768 -42.46 -19.27 23.27
CA ASP A 768 -42.70 -20.05 22.06
C ASP A 768 -41.49 -20.02 21.11
N GLU A 769 -41.22 -21.11 20.41
CA GLU A 769 -40.05 -21.23 19.53
C GLU A 769 -40.07 -20.22 18.39
N LYS A 770 -41.24 -19.95 17.81
CA LYS A 770 -41.38 -18.95 16.74
C LYS A 770 -40.99 -17.56 17.24
N VAL A 771 -41.35 -17.23 18.48
CA VAL A 771 -40.96 -15.97 19.14
C VAL A 771 -39.46 -15.90 19.35
N LEU A 772 -38.83 -17.00 19.78
CA LEU A 772 -37.37 -17.10 19.92
C LEU A 772 -36.67 -16.83 18.59
N PHE A 773 -37.05 -17.54 17.53
CA PHE A 773 -36.46 -17.41 16.20
C PHE A 773 -36.61 -15.99 15.63
N THR A 774 -37.81 -15.40 15.79
CA THR A 774 -38.10 -14.06 15.27
C THR A 774 -37.21 -13.00 15.92
N LEU A 775 -37.11 -12.99 17.24
CA LEU A 775 -36.30 -11.99 17.96
C LEU A 775 -34.81 -12.17 17.69
N TYR A 776 -34.34 -13.42 17.64
CA TYR A 776 -32.94 -13.75 17.34
C TYR A 776 -32.53 -13.29 15.93
N ASP A 777 -33.37 -13.55 14.92
CA ASP A 777 -33.15 -13.13 13.54
C ASP A 777 -33.01 -11.60 13.43
N ILE A 778 -33.82 -10.81 14.16
CA ILE A 778 -33.70 -9.34 14.16
C ILE A 778 -32.34 -8.88 14.72
N ALA A 779 -31.88 -9.45 15.84
CA ALA A 779 -30.67 -9.00 16.51
C ALA A 779 -29.37 -9.46 15.80
N PHE A 780 -29.38 -10.66 15.21
CA PHE A 780 -28.18 -11.29 14.65
C PHE A 780 -28.18 -11.42 13.12
N ASP A 781 -29.32 -11.22 12.45
CA ASP A 781 -29.53 -11.47 11.00
C ASP A 781 -29.16 -12.91 10.60
N LEU A 782 -29.55 -13.87 11.44
CA LEU A 782 -29.29 -15.29 11.27
C LEU A 782 -30.59 -16.08 11.34
N ASN A 783 -30.86 -16.86 10.29
CA ASN A 783 -32.02 -17.74 10.24
C ASN A 783 -31.68 -19.08 10.93
N VAL A 784 -32.37 -19.35 12.02
CA VAL A 784 -32.20 -20.52 12.89
C VAL A 784 -33.51 -21.30 12.93
N ASN A 785 -33.42 -22.63 12.87
CA ASN A 785 -34.61 -23.48 12.79
C ASN A 785 -34.79 -24.35 14.03
N GLU A 786 -33.78 -24.42 14.90
CA GLU A 786 -33.84 -25.21 16.13
C GLU A 786 -33.58 -24.34 17.36
N LYS A 787 -34.41 -24.51 18.40
CA LYS A 787 -34.24 -23.82 19.69
C LYS A 787 -32.84 -24.05 20.29
N ARG A 788 -32.30 -25.25 20.07
CA ARG A 788 -30.97 -25.61 20.55
C ARG A 788 -29.88 -24.77 19.89
N GLU A 789 -29.98 -24.50 18.59
CA GLU A 789 -29.02 -23.66 17.87
C GLU A 789 -28.95 -22.27 18.49
N ILE A 790 -30.11 -21.64 18.79
CA ILE A 790 -30.14 -20.35 19.50
C ILE A 790 -29.38 -20.41 20.82
N LEU A 791 -29.64 -21.43 21.63
CA LEU A 791 -29.03 -21.53 22.96
C LEU A 791 -27.53 -21.77 22.90
N ASP A 792 -27.09 -22.59 21.95
CA ASP A 792 -25.68 -22.85 21.71
C ASP A 792 -24.99 -21.55 21.24
N PHE A 793 -25.59 -20.78 20.30
CA PHE A 793 -25.08 -19.48 19.87
C PHE A 793 -25.04 -18.45 20.99
N LEU A 794 -26.10 -18.30 21.79
CA LEU A 794 -26.12 -17.34 22.90
C LEU A 794 -25.08 -17.69 23.97
N ALA A 795 -24.82 -18.97 24.19
CA ALA A 795 -23.75 -19.40 25.08
C ALA A 795 -22.38 -19.00 24.52
N GLU A 796 -22.10 -19.29 23.24
CA GLU A 796 -20.84 -18.89 22.59
C GLU A 796 -20.62 -17.37 22.60
N GLU A 797 -21.65 -16.59 22.28
CA GLU A 797 -21.58 -15.11 22.30
C GLU A 797 -21.41 -14.57 23.73
N LYS A 798 -22.05 -15.20 24.73
CA LYS A 798 -21.82 -14.87 26.14
C LYS A 798 -20.38 -15.17 26.56
N GLU A 799 -19.83 -16.33 26.17
CA GLU A 799 -18.44 -16.68 26.44
C GLU A 799 -17.46 -15.70 25.79
N PHE A 800 -17.75 -15.23 24.57
CA PHE A 800 -16.98 -14.18 23.89
C PHE A 800 -17.02 -12.86 24.67
N VAL A 801 -18.21 -12.39 25.06
CA VAL A 801 -18.36 -11.13 25.81
C VAL A 801 -17.70 -11.23 27.20
N ASP A 802 -17.85 -12.35 27.90
CA ASP A 802 -17.19 -12.61 29.18
C ASP A 802 -15.67 -12.55 29.06
N SER A 803 -15.12 -13.18 28.01
CA SER A 803 -13.70 -13.11 27.71
C SER A 803 -13.24 -11.66 27.49
N GLY A 804 -13.95 -10.90 26.64
CA GLY A 804 -13.65 -9.50 26.36
C GLY A 804 -13.70 -8.61 27.61
N TYR A 805 -14.72 -8.77 28.45
CA TYR A 805 -14.82 -8.07 29.73
C TYR A 805 -13.69 -8.47 30.70
N GLY A 806 -13.34 -9.76 30.75
CA GLY A 806 -12.21 -10.27 31.51
C GLY A 806 -10.88 -9.64 31.09
N LEU A 807 -10.64 -9.48 29.78
CA LEU A 807 -9.46 -8.79 29.25
C LEU A 807 -9.43 -7.31 29.65
N ILE A 808 -10.56 -6.62 29.54
CA ILE A 808 -10.67 -5.22 29.97
C ILE A 808 -10.39 -5.09 31.46
N MET A 809 -10.97 -5.95 32.28
CA MET A 809 -10.64 -5.97 33.71
C MET A 809 -9.14 -6.23 33.93
N PHE A 810 -8.53 -7.13 33.19
CA PHE A 810 -7.10 -7.41 33.33
C PHE A 810 -6.23 -6.16 33.08
N TYR A 811 -6.51 -5.40 32.01
CA TYR A 811 -5.69 -4.24 31.65
C TYR A 811 -6.08 -2.94 32.35
N TYR A 812 -7.33 -2.77 32.78
CA TYR A 812 -7.83 -1.48 33.28
C TYR A 812 -8.33 -1.51 34.73
N TYR A 813 -8.45 -2.68 35.37
CA TYR A 813 -8.94 -2.75 36.74
C TYR A 813 -7.93 -2.19 37.75
N LYS A 814 -8.43 -1.34 38.64
CA LYS A 814 -7.66 -0.74 39.74
C LYS A 814 -7.74 -1.63 40.98
N VAL A 815 -6.68 -2.37 41.24
CA VAL A 815 -6.59 -3.29 42.39
C VAL A 815 -6.43 -2.48 43.67
N LYS A 816 -7.50 -2.37 44.48
CA LYS A 816 -7.47 -1.67 45.78
C LYS A 816 -7.29 -2.62 46.98
N ASP A 817 -7.92 -3.81 46.97
CA ASP A 817 -8.00 -4.63 48.20
C ASP A 817 -7.59 -6.11 48.05
N ASN A 818 -8.00 -6.86 47.00
CA ASN A 818 -7.64 -8.29 46.86
C ASN A 818 -7.37 -8.75 45.41
N LEU A 819 -6.10 -8.70 45.00
CA LEU A 819 -5.64 -9.14 43.67
C LEU A 819 -5.98 -10.59 43.32
N LYS A 820 -6.02 -11.49 44.31
CA LYS A 820 -6.25 -12.92 44.07
C LYS A 820 -7.70 -13.15 43.65
N GLU A 821 -8.65 -12.54 44.35
CA GLU A 821 -10.08 -12.61 44.00
C GLU A 821 -10.36 -12.02 42.62
N VAL A 822 -9.72 -10.89 42.29
CA VAL A 822 -9.83 -10.27 40.97
C VAL A 822 -9.34 -11.20 39.86
N LEU A 823 -8.16 -11.82 40.03
CA LEU A 823 -7.63 -12.77 39.07
C LEU A 823 -8.46 -14.06 38.99
N ASP A 824 -9.01 -14.53 40.10
CA ASP A 824 -9.91 -15.69 40.11
C ASP A 824 -11.20 -15.39 39.34
N TYR A 825 -11.75 -14.18 39.50
CA TYR A 825 -12.90 -13.71 38.73
C TYR A 825 -12.59 -13.59 37.23
N ILE A 826 -11.52 -12.86 36.86
CA ILE A 826 -11.07 -12.72 35.46
C ILE A 826 -10.84 -14.08 34.80
N THR A 827 -10.23 -15.02 35.53
CA THR A 827 -10.02 -16.39 35.02
C THR A 827 -11.34 -17.09 34.76
N THR A 828 -12.33 -16.94 35.64
CA THR A 828 -13.66 -17.54 35.49
C THR A 828 -14.36 -17.04 34.24
N LEU A 829 -14.16 -15.77 33.88
CA LEU A 829 -14.72 -15.16 32.68
C LEU A 829 -14.09 -15.67 31.38
N ILE A 830 -12.77 -15.87 31.35
CA ILE A 830 -12.04 -16.22 30.12
C ILE A 830 -11.96 -17.73 29.88
N GLU A 831 -12.03 -18.55 30.93
CA GLU A 831 -11.87 -20.00 30.84
C GLU A 831 -12.83 -20.69 29.86
N PRO A 832 -14.14 -20.33 29.79
CA PRO A 832 -15.07 -20.92 28.82
C PRO A 832 -14.63 -20.71 27.37
N TYR A 833 -14.37 -19.46 26.96
CA TYR A 833 -13.94 -19.12 25.61
C TYR A 833 -12.57 -19.72 25.28
N TYR A 834 -11.63 -19.73 26.23
CA TYR A 834 -10.36 -20.45 26.10
C TYR A 834 -10.56 -21.95 25.80
N ASN A 835 -11.51 -22.60 26.47
CA ASN A 835 -11.82 -24.02 26.24
C ASN A 835 -12.46 -24.24 24.87
N LEU A 836 -13.28 -23.30 24.39
CA LEU A 836 -13.81 -23.29 23.02
C LEU A 836 -12.66 -23.23 22.01
N LEU A 837 -11.76 -22.25 22.14
CA LEU A 837 -10.59 -22.08 21.28
C LEU A 837 -9.70 -23.34 21.28
N ILE A 838 -9.51 -23.99 22.42
CA ILE A 838 -8.74 -25.25 22.49
C ILE A 838 -9.41 -26.43 21.76
N LYS A 839 -10.74 -26.49 21.72
CA LYS A 839 -11.45 -27.55 21.01
C LYS A 839 -11.29 -27.43 19.49
N ILE A 840 -11.20 -26.21 18.96
CA ILE A 840 -11.13 -25.92 17.51
C ILE A 840 -9.68 -25.86 16.95
N ARG A 841 -8.68 -26.34 17.70
CA ARG A 841 -7.21 -26.32 17.47
C ARG A 841 -6.65 -26.53 16.05
N ARG A 842 -7.44 -27.02 15.10
CA ARG A 842 -7.00 -27.31 13.71
C ARG A 842 -7.25 -26.16 12.72
N MET A 843 -7.91 -25.08 13.13
CA MET A 843 -8.36 -24.00 12.24
C MET A 843 -8.04 -22.58 12.75
N TYR A 844 -6.99 -22.39 13.55
CA TYR A 844 -6.69 -21.06 14.08
C TYR A 844 -6.40 -20.04 12.98
N ASN A 845 -7.18 -18.96 12.96
CA ASN A 845 -6.83 -17.72 12.29
C ASN A 845 -5.94 -16.85 13.23
N ASP A 846 -5.51 -15.68 12.77
CA ASP A 846 -4.66 -14.81 13.59
C ASP A 846 -5.40 -14.24 14.82
N GLU A 847 -6.72 -14.05 14.76
CA GLU A 847 -7.54 -13.57 15.88
C GLU A 847 -7.62 -14.62 17.00
N ASP A 848 -7.85 -15.89 16.65
CA ASP A 848 -7.87 -17.00 17.62
C ASP A 848 -6.54 -17.13 18.36
N VAL A 849 -5.43 -16.94 17.63
CA VAL A 849 -4.07 -17.00 18.21
C VAL A 849 -3.83 -15.82 19.14
N TYR A 850 -4.35 -14.64 18.80
CA TYR A 850 -4.28 -13.47 19.66
C TYR A 850 -5.03 -13.71 20.98
N GLU A 851 -6.28 -14.15 20.92
CA GLU A 851 -7.10 -14.44 22.10
C GLU A 851 -6.48 -15.52 22.99
N LEU A 852 -5.94 -16.59 22.40
CA LEU A 852 -5.20 -17.62 23.15
C LEU A 852 -3.97 -17.08 23.86
N PHE A 853 -3.22 -16.18 23.19
CA PHE A 853 -2.05 -15.58 23.79
C PHE A 853 -2.42 -14.68 24.98
N GLU A 854 -3.50 -13.90 24.87
CA GLU A 854 -4.02 -13.08 25.97
C GLU A 854 -4.53 -13.94 27.15
N ALA A 855 -5.24 -15.04 26.87
CA ALA A 855 -5.63 -16.01 27.90
C ALA A 855 -4.41 -16.62 28.61
N TYR A 856 -3.32 -16.92 27.89
CA TYR A 856 -2.08 -17.38 28.51
C TYR A 856 -1.41 -16.32 29.38
N LYS A 857 -1.46 -15.03 29.00
CA LYS A 857 -0.96 -13.94 29.85
C LYS A 857 -1.71 -13.88 31.17
N ILE A 858 -3.01 -14.10 31.16
CA ILE A 858 -3.84 -14.10 32.38
C ILE A 858 -3.59 -15.32 33.26
N LYS A 859 -3.49 -16.52 32.65
CA LYS A 859 -3.06 -17.73 33.37
C LYS A 859 -1.66 -17.57 33.98
N LEU A 860 -0.76 -16.90 33.25
CA LEU A 860 0.56 -16.57 33.74
C LEU A 860 0.48 -15.62 34.95
N ALA A 861 -0.24 -14.52 34.83
CA ALA A 861 -0.48 -13.56 35.92
C ALA A 861 -1.00 -14.25 37.21
N LYS A 862 -2.00 -15.12 37.08
CA LYS A 862 -2.54 -15.90 38.21
C LYS A 862 -1.49 -16.80 38.86
N THR A 863 -0.77 -17.59 38.05
CA THR A 863 0.23 -18.55 38.56
C THR A 863 1.45 -17.87 39.17
N LEU A 864 1.83 -16.68 38.70
CA LEU A 864 2.92 -15.88 39.25
C LEU A 864 2.70 -15.51 40.73
N ILE A 865 1.46 -15.31 41.14
CA ILE A 865 1.11 -14.86 42.50
C ILE A 865 0.69 -16.02 43.40
N THR A 866 0.02 -17.02 42.85
CA THR A 866 -0.59 -18.11 43.63
C THR A 866 0.32 -19.32 43.83
N SER A 867 1.31 -19.54 42.94
CA SER A 867 2.15 -20.73 42.97
C SER A 867 3.63 -20.42 42.85
N ARG A 868 4.49 -21.29 43.40
CA ARG A 868 5.95 -21.18 43.27
C ARG A 868 6.46 -21.70 41.91
N TYR A 869 5.77 -22.65 41.28
CA TYR A 869 6.29 -23.36 40.09
C TYR A 869 5.31 -23.46 38.91
N ASP A 870 4.01 -23.30 39.12
CA ASP A 870 3.00 -23.61 38.08
C ASP A 870 3.04 -22.67 36.88
N TYR A 871 3.63 -21.47 37.03
CA TYR A 871 3.86 -20.55 35.91
C TYR A 871 4.70 -21.18 34.79
N LYS A 872 5.56 -22.16 35.12
CA LYS A 872 6.37 -22.89 34.13
C LYS A 872 5.53 -23.69 33.14
N LEU A 873 4.36 -24.19 33.54
CA LEU A 873 3.44 -24.90 32.64
C LEU A 873 2.86 -23.93 31.61
N VAL A 874 2.49 -22.72 32.02
CA VAL A 874 2.02 -21.67 31.11
C VAL A 874 3.12 -21.21 30.14
N LEU A 875 4.36 -21.11 30.61
CA LEU A 875 5.51 -20.84 29.73
C LEU A 875 5.71 -21.94 28.68
N GLN A 876 5.43 -23.21 29.02
CA GLN A 876 5.46 -24.30 28.05
C GLN A 876 4.34 -24.17 27.01
N ASP A 877 3.13 -23.78 27.42
CA ASP A 877 2.01 -23.54 26.50
C ASP A 877 2.32 -22.41 25.49
N ILE A 878 2.98 -21.32 25.93
CA ILE A 878 3.44 -20.24 25.05
C ILE A 878 4.48 -20.74 24.04
N ILE A 879 5.38 -21.63 24.46
CA ILE A 879 6.36 -22.26 23.56
C ILE A 879 5.66 -23.10 22.50
N ASP A 880 4.66 -23.86 22.91
CA ASP A 880 3.86 -24.73 22.05
C ASP A 880 3.03 -23.93 21.05
N LEU A 881 2.47 -22.78 21.45
CA LEU A 881 1.67 -21.90 20.60
C LEU A 881 2.42 -21.48 19.32
N LEU A 882 3.67 -21.01 19.46
CA LEU A 882 4.50 -20.62 18.32
C LEU A 882 4.80 -21.80 17.38
N SER A 883 4.93 -23.01 17.93
CA SER A 883 5.28 -24.21 17.16
C SER A 883 4.10 -24.80 16.38
N LYS A 884 2.87 -24.49 16.79
CA LYS A 884 1.63 -25.11 16.29
C LYS A 884 0.73 -24.16 15.49
N ALA A 885 0.86 -22.84 15.66
CA ALA A 885 0.04 -21.84 14.98
C ALA A 885 0.66 -21.34 13.65
N ASN A 886 -0.15 -21.22 12.60
CA ASN A 886 0.26 -20.60 11.33
C ASN A 886 -0.10 -19.10 11.32
N ILE A 887 0.78 -18.28 11.91
CA ILE A 887 0.53 -16.85 12.11
C ILE A 887 0.93 -16.05 10.88
N SER A 888 -0.03 -15.34 10.26
CA SER A 888 0.17 -14.49 9.08
C SER A 888 0.51 -13.04 9.49
N ASP A 889 -0.10 -12.56 10.58
CA ASP A 889 0.15 -11.25 11.16
C ASP A 889 1.60 -11.13 11.69
N ARG A 890 2.34 -10.15 11.15
CA ARG A 890 3.75 -9.92 11.50
C ARG A 890 3.94 -9.30 12.90
N ALA A 891 3.00 -8.51 13.39
CA ALA A 891 3.04 -7.93 14.73
C ALA A 891 2.75 -9.01 15.78
N LEU A 892 1.65 -9.76 15.65
CA LEU A 892 1.31 -10.86 16.54
C LEU A 892 2.41 -11.91 16.61
N LYS A 893 2.97 -12.29 15.46
CA LYS A 893 4.11 -13.22 15.39
C LYS A 893 5.35 -12.70 16.13
N ARG A 894 5.61 -11.39 16.12
CA ARG A 894 6.73 -10.79 16.87
C ARG A 894 6.49 -10.83 18.37
N ARG A 895 5.27 -10.50 18.82
CA ARG A 895 4.83 -10.57 20.22
C ARG A 895 5.05 -11.97 20.78
N ILE A 896 4.44 -12.98 20.15
CA ILE A 896 4.57 -14.38 20.58
C ILE A 896 6.03 -14.86 20.52
N LEU A 897 6.82 -14.43 19.53
CA LEU A 897 8.23 -14.78 19.45
C LEU A 897 9.07 -14.17 20.59
N GLY A 898 8.74 -12.96 21.04
CA GLY A 898 9.33 -12.35 22.23
C GLY A 898 9.04 -13.16 23.50
N ALA A 899 7.75 -13.48 23.72
CA ALA A 899 7.33 -14.29 24.85
C ALA A 899 7.93 -15.70 24.82
N TYR A 900 8.04 -16.30 23.63
CA TYR A 900 8.74 -17.56 23.40
C TYR A 900 10.21 -17.50 23.84
N TYR A 901 10.93 -16.42 23.51
CA TYR A 901 12.33 -16.29 23.92
C TYR A 901 12.48 -16.14 25.43
N ILE A 902 11.65 -15.33 26.08
CA ILE A 902 11.64 -15.22 27.55
C ILE A 902 11.33 -16.59 28.20
N SER A 903 10.33 -17.29 27.67
CA SER A 903 9.91 -18.62 28.15
C SER A 903 11.03 -19.66 28.00
N LYS A 904 11.67 -19.74 26.82
CA LYS A 904 12.79 -20.65 26.55
C LYS A 904 13.98 -20.36 27.45
N PHE A 905 14.29 -19.09 27.66
CA PHE A 905 15.36 -18.67 28.54
C PHE A 905 15.11 -19.08 30.00
N LEU A 906 13.89 -18.85 30.51
CA LEU A 906 13.53 -19.24 31.88
C LEU A 906 13.46 -20.75 32.12
N LEU A 907 12.96 -21.52 31.15
CA LEU A 907 12.78 -22.96 31.31
C LEU A 907 14.06 -23.76 31.06
N TYR A 908 14.89 -23.35 30.10
CA TYR A 908 16.03 -24.15 29.64
C TYR A 908 17.38 -23.43 29.70
N GLY A 909 17.42 -22.14 30.09
CA GLY A 909 18.66 -21.35 30.10
C GLY A 909 19.21 -21.04 28.70
N GLU A 910 18.43 -21.25 27.63
CA GLU A 910 18.84 -21.02 26.25
C GLU A 910 18.78 -19.53 25.90
N ALA A 911 19.92 -18.81 26.00
CA ALA A 911 20.03 -17.46 25.47
C ALA A 911 20.15 -17.49 23.93
N LYS A 912 19.10 -17.03 23.23
CA LYS A 912 19.07 -16.95 21.75
C LYS A 912 19.41 -15.54 21.26
N LYS A 913 20.09 -15.46 20.11
CA LYS A 913 20.24 -14.19 19.37
C LYS A 913 18.89 -13.77 18.81
N ILE A 914 18.40 -12.62 19.28
CA ILE A 914 17.09 -12.07 18.93
C ILE A 914 17.10 -11.63 17.45
N LYS A 915 16.04 -11.96 16.72
CA LYS A 915 15.74 -11.43 15.37
C LYS A 915 14.54 -10.48 15.35
N VAL A 916 14.05 -10.09 16.53
CA VAL A 916 12.90 -9.20 16.74
C VAL A 916 13.40 -7.78 16.99
N ARG A 917 12.61 -6.77 16.58
CA ARG A 917 12.84 -5.35 16.89
C ARG A 917 11.55 -4.78 17.48
N GLY A 918 11.66 -3.99 18.56
CA GLY A 918 10.52 -3.38 19.24
C GLY A 918 10.52 -3.63 20.76
N PRO A 919 9.38 -3.37 21.44
CA PRO A 919 9.19 -3.62 22.88
C PRO A 919 9.60 -5.03 23.33
N GLU A 920 9.34 -6.04 22.51
CA GLU A 920 9.62 -7.43 22.83
C GLU A 920 11.12 -7.73 22.94
N GLU A 921 11.93 -7.07 22.10
CA GLU A 921 13.38 -7.22 22.12
C GLU A 921 13.94 -6.68 23.44
N ILE A 922 13.50 -5.48 23.85
CA ILE A 922 14.00 -4.84 25.05
C ILE A 922 13.52 -5.55 26.33
N LEU A 923 12.28 -6.06 26.36
CA LEU A 923 11.80 -6.88 27.49
C LEU A 923 12.59 -8.19 27.64
N TYR A 924 12.97 -8.84 26.54
CA TYR A 924 13.88 -9.99 26.63
C TYR A 924 15.30 -9.57 27.05
N ARG A 925 15.79 -8.39 26.66
CA ARG A 925 17.07 -7.85 27.16
C ARG A 925 17.02 -7.55 28.66
N VAL A 926 15.87 -7.09 29.20
CA VAL A 926 15.65 -6.96 30.65
C VAL A 926 15.83 -8.32 31.33
N ALA A 927 15.21 -9.38 30.77
CA ALA A 927 15.36 -10.75 31.28
C ALA A 927 16.84 -11.19 31.34
N LEU A 928 17.57 -10.94 30.26
CA LEU A 928 19.01 -11.27 30.16
C LEU A 928 19.86 -10.41 31.10
N ALA A 929 19.57 -9.12 31.28
CA ALA A 929 20.37 -8.26 32.17
C ALA A 929 20.27 -8.69 33.65
N LEU A 930 19.11 -9.18 34.08
CA LEU A 930 18.86 -9.62 35.46
C LEU A 930 19.57 -10.92 35.86
N THR A 931 19.90 -11.77 34.88
CA THR A 931 20.37 -13.15 35.12
C THR A 931 21.59 -13.56 34.30
N GLY A 932 21.93 -12.79 33.28
CA GLY A 932 23.07 -12.98 32.38
C GLY A 932 24.36 -12.37 32.89
N ASN A 933 25.39 -12.43 32.03
CA ASN A 933 26.73 -11.93 32.34
C ASN A 933 26.83 -10.39 32.19
N GLU A 934 27.98 -9.84 32.58
CA GLU A 934 28.23 -8.39 32.50
C GLU A 934 28.13 -7.81 31.07
N GLU A 935 28.34 -8.63 30.03
CA GLU A 935 28.16 -8.23 28.65
C GLU A 935 26.69 -7.96 28.33
N MET A 936 25.78 -8.84 28.75
CA MET A 936 24.34 -8.67 28.57
C MET A 936 23.80 -7.44 29.32
N LYS A 937 24.32 -7.16 30.52
CA LYS A 937 23.98 -5.94 31.27
C LYS A 937 24.44 -4.67 30.55
N LYS A 938 25.67 -4.66 30.04
CA LYS A 938 26.20 -3.52 29.26
C LYS A 938 25.40 -3.27 27.98
N GLU A 939 25.00 -4.34 27.30
CA GLU A 939 24.17 -4.25 26.10
C GLU A 939 22.77 -3.69 26.42
N PHE A 940 22.18 -4.12 27.53
CA PHE A 940 20.92 -3.56 28.04
C PHE A 940 21.04 -2.07 28.36
N TYR A 941 22.04 -1.64 29.15
CA TYR A 941 22.25 -0.22 29.48
C TYR A 941 22.39 0.63 28.24
N LYS A 942 23.27 0.22 27.32
CA LYS A 942 23.47 0.93 26.06
C LYS A 942 22.17 1.05 25.28
N THR A 943 21.32 0.03 25.30
CA THR A 943 20.05 0.07 24.58
C THR A 943 19.09 1.08 25.22
N VAL A 944 18.91 1.03 26.54
CA VAL A 944 18.01 1.94 27.29
C VAL A 944 18.49 3.40 27.24
N GLU A 945 19.79 3.64 27.37
CA GLU A 945 20.41 4.97 27.31
C GLU A 945 20.27 5.63 25.93
N ASN A 946 19.97 4.86 24.87
CA ASN A 946 19.72 5.38 23.52
C ASN A 946 18.23 5.31 23.11
N MET A 947 17.32 4.99 24.03
CA MET A 947 15.88 4.97 23.74
C MET A 947 15.30 6.37 23.83
N GLU A 948 14.46 6.71 22.85
CA GLU A 948 13.82 8.03 22.73
C GLU A 948 12.31 7.90 22.56
N ILE A 949 11.56 8.84 23.15
CA ILE A 949 10.14 9.10 22.86
C ILE A 949 10.07 10.53 22.35
N ASN A 950 9.52 10.73 21.14
CA ASN A 950 9.43 12.05 20.49
C ASN A 950 10.77 12.82 20.55
N ASP A 951 11.84 12.17 20.11
CA ASP A 951 13.23 12.68 20.06
C ASP A 951 13.84 13.07 21.41
N LYS A 952 13.24 12.61 22.53
CA LYS A 952 13.76 12.82 23.88
C LYS A 952 14.22 11.52 24.51
N LEU A 953 15.47 11.48 24.96
CA LEU A 953 16.06 10.33 25.64
C LEU A 953 15.29 10.00 26.93
N ILE A 954 14.83 8.76 27.06
CA ILE A 954 13.87 8.38 28.11
C ILE A 954 14.45 8.44 29.53
N VAL A 955 15.77 8.25 29.66
CA VAL A 955 16.49 8.28 30.95
C VAL A 955 16.86 9.70 31.38
N GLU A 956 17.16 10.56 30.40
CA GLU A 956 17.54 11.95 30.65
C GLU A 956 16.31 12.82 30.93
N ASN A 957 15.20 12.55 30.25
CA ASN A 957 13.95 13.29 30.34
C ASN A 957 12.89 12.52 31.14
N LEU A 958 13.24 12.02 32.34
CA LEU A 958 12.39 11.09 33.08
C LEU A 958 10.97 11.62 33.34
N ASP A 959 10.79 12.89 33.71
CA ASP A 959 9.44 13.47 33.92
C ASP A 959 8.56 13.36 32.67
N TYR A 960 9.12 13.71 31.52
CA TYR A 960 8.46 13.57 30.24
C TYR A 960 8.14 12.11 29.91
N THR A 961 9.09 11.20 30.17
CA THR A 961 8.89 9.77 29.98
C THR A 961 7.75 9.26 30.85
N LEU A 962 7.70 9.67 32.13
CA LEU A 962 6.65 9.29 33.07
C LEU A 962 5.28 9.69 32.53
N GLU A 963 5.08 10.94 32.11
CA GLU A 963 3.82 11.42 31.51
C GLU A 963 3.36 10.61 30.27
N ASN A 964 4.27 9.89 29.60
CA ASN A 964 3.99 9.10 28.41
C ASN A 964 3.93 7.57 28.69
N LEU A 965 4.07 7.13 29.95
CA LEU A 965 4.07 5.71 30.30
C LEU A 965 2.73 5.02 30.05
N ALA A 966 1.60 5.71 30.19
CA ALA A 966 0.29 5.11 29.93
C ALA A 966 0.12 4.63 28.47
N SER A 967 0.79 5.31 27.52
CA SER A 967 0.81 4.91 26.11
C SER A 967 1.97 3.98 25.75
N ASN A 968 2.89 3.72 26.70
CA ASN A 968 4.13 2.95 26.49
C ASN A 968 4.44 2.09 27.73
N ASP A 969 3.46 1.33 28.21
CA ASP A 969 3.50 0.56 29.46
C ASP A 969 4.69 -0.42 29.55
N TYR A 970 5.16 -0.96 28.42
CA TYR A 970 6.37 -1.80 28.34
C TYR A 970 7.64 -1.11 28.85
N LEU A 971 7.67 0.23 28.95
CA LEU A 971 8.79 0.99 29.51
C LEU A 971 8.88 0.88 31.04
N ILE A 972 7.79 0.55 31.72
CA ILE A 972 7.76 0.41 33.19
C ILE A 972 8.81 -0.62 33.66
N PRO A 973 8.77 -1.90 33.23
CA PRO A 973 9.78 -2.88 33.64
C PRO A 973 11.20 -2.49 33.19
N ILE A 974 11.34 -1.75 32.09
CA ILE A 974 12.66 -1.33 31.57
C ILE A 974 13.29 -0.30 32.50
N LEU A 975 12.54 0.73 32.89
CA LEU A 975 13.02 1.78 33.77
C LEU A 975 13.26 1.26 35.20
N GLU A 976 12.35 0.43 35.72
CA GLU A 976 12.53 -0.23 37.03
C GLU A 976 13.86 -1.00 37.09
N ILE A 977 14.11 -1.87 36.11
CA ILE A 977 15.35 -2.67 36.09
C ILE A 977 16.58 -1.82 35.77
N TYR A 978 16.47 -0.84 34.88
CA TYR A 978 17.59 0.03 34.54
C TYR A 978 18.10 0.78 35.76
N PHE A 979 17.22 1.48 36.50
CA PHE A 979 17.63 2.25 37.67
C PHE A 979 18.03 1.35 38.84
N TYR A 980 17.36 0.20 39.02
CA TYR A 980 17.75 -0.82 40.00
C TYR A 980 19.18 -1.32 39.78
N LEU A 981 19.53 -1.72 38.56
CA LEU A 981 20.85 -2.25 38.25
C LEU A 981 21.94 -1.17 38.27
N LYS A 982 21.60 0.09 38.00
CA LYS A 982 22.50 1.25 38.11
C LYS A 982 22.66 1.77 39.55
N GLY A 983 21.80 1.36 40.47
CA GLY A 983 21.79 1.84 41.86
C GLY A 983 21.26 3.27 42.02
N ASP A 984 20.46 3.77 41.07
CA ASP A 984 19.88 5.12 41.11
C ASP A 984 18.53 5.11 41.85
N ASN A 985 18.62 5.08 43.19
CA ASN A 985 17.46 4.93 44.06
C ASN A 985 16.48 6.11 43.99
N GLU A 986 16.95 7.31 43.64
CA GLU A 986 16.10 8.50 43.53
C GLU A 986 15.18 8.39 42.31
N LYS A 987 15.76 8.11 41.13
CA LYS A 987 14.98 7.92 39.90
C LYS A 987 14.11 6.67 39.96
N LEU A 988 14.61 5.58 40.56
CA LEU A 988 13.80 4.38 40.81
C LEU A 988 12.58 4.71 41.68
N SER A 989 12.77 5.43 42.80
CA SER A 989 11.66 5.84 43.66
C SER A 989 10.64 6.71 42.92
N LYS A 990 11.10 7.57 41.99
CA LYS A 990 10.25 8.40 41.16
C LYS A 990 9.38 7.58 40.19
N VAL A 991 9.97 6.59 39.53
CA VAL A 991 9.24 5.64 38.66
C VAL A 991 8.20 4.86 39.49
N MET A 992 8.61 4.31 40.63
CA MET A 992 7.74 3.53 41.50
C MET A 992 6.54 4.35 42.00
N LYS A 993 6.77 5.56 42.50
CA LYS A 993 5.69 6.46 42.95
C LYS A 993 4.73 6.84 41.81
N TYR A 994 5.25 7.04 40.60
CA TYR A 994 4.41 7.34 39.44
C TYR A 994 3.52 6.15 39.09
N VAL A 995 4.08 4.93 39.05
CA VAL A 995 3.35 3.69 38.78
C VAL A 995 2.25 3.43 39.82
N GLU A 996 2.56 3.64 41.10
CA GLU A 996 1.58 3.54 42.20
C GLU A 996 0.42 4.56 42.06
N LYS A 997 0.73 5.76 41.54
CA LYS A 997 -0.24 6.86 41.41
C LYS A 997 -1.13 6.76 40.16
N GLU A 998 -0.56 6.41 39.02
CA GLU A 998 -1.22 6.53 37.70
C GLU A 998 -1.96 5.24 37.27
N LEU A 999 -1.96 4.20 38.13
CA LEU A 999 -2.94 3.12 38.17
C LEU A 999 -3.09 2.33 36.84
N LEU A 1000 -2.06 1.57 36.47
CA LEU A 1000 -1.87 0.94 35.15
C LEU A 1000 -2.26 -0.55 35.06
N GLY A 1001 -3.40 -0.95 35.64
CA GLY A 1001 -3.96 -2.30 35.47
C GLY A 1001 -3.32 -3.45 36.28
N VAL A 1002 -3.83 -4.67 36.11
CA VAL A 1002 -3.38 -5.88 36.82
C VAL A 1002 -1.93 -6.25 36.48
N PRO A 1003 -1.48 -6.30 35.20
CA PRO A 1003 -0.09 -6.55 34.84
C PRO A 1003 0.94 -5.73 35.61
N THR A 1004 0.71 -4.41 35.70
CA THR A 1004 1.61 -3.48 36.38
C THR A 1004 1.66 -3.73 37.87
N PHE A 1005 0.52 -4.00 38.50
CA PHE A 1005 0.50 -4.35 39.92
C PHE A 1005 1.30 -5.63 40.20
N ILE A 1006 1.18 -6.65 39.34
CA ILE A 1006 1.91 -7.92 39.48
C ILE A 1006 3.41 -7.70 39.34
N LEU A 1007 3.81 -6.99 38.28
CA LEU A 1007 5.20 -6.64 38.01
C LEU A 1007 5.81 -5.92 39.21
N HIS A 1008 5.14 -4.88 39.69
CA HIS A 1008 5.60 -4.05 40.79
C HIS A 1008 5.70 -4.82 42.12
N LYS A 1009 4.71 -5.67 42.42
CA LYS A 1009 4.75 -6.56 43.58
C LYS A 1009 5.95 -7.51 43.51
N LEU A 1010 6.21 -8.11 42.36
CA LEU A 1010 7.34 -9.02 42.16
C LEU A 1010 8.69 -8.28 42.19
N PHE A 1011 8.72 -7.03 41.75
CA PHE A 1011 9.90 -6.16 41.81
C PHE A 1011 10.34 -5.90 43.25
N ASN A 1012 9.39 -5.59 44.15
CA ASN A 1012 9.67 -5.37 45.57
C ASN A 1012 10.29 -6.59 46.25
N GLU A 1013 10.08 -7.79 45.69
CA GLU A 1013 10.64 -9.04 46.20
C GLU A 1013 11.76 -9.61 45.30
N ILE A 1014 12.32 -8.83 44.36
CA ILE A 1014 13.24 -9.30 43.30
C ILE A 1014 14.56 -9.89 43.83
N ASN A 1015 14.97 -9.50 45.04
CA ASN A 1015 16.16 -10.00 45.71
C ASN A 1015 16.01 -11.44 46.25
N VAL A 1016 14.78 -11.96 46.34
CA VAL A 1016 14.51 -13.33 46.79
C VAL A 1016 14.70 -14.32 45.63
N LYS A 1017 15.56 -15.33 45.83
CA LYS A 1017 15.85 -16.38 44.83
C LYS A 1017 14.56 -17.16 44.52
N GLY A 1018 14.05 -17.01 43.29
CA GLY A 1018 12.77 -17.57 42.84
C GLY A 1018 11.75 -16.49 42.43
N ASN A 1019 11.75 -15.35 43.12
CA ASN A 1019 10.93 -14.19 42.75
C ASN A 1019 11.53 -13.40 41.58
N ARG A 1020 12.85 -13.45 41.41
CA ARG A 1020 13.51 -12.95 40.19
C ARG A 1020 13.02 -13.63 38.91
N ASN A 1021 12.85 -14.97 38.93
CA ASN A 1021 12.35 -15.69 37.75
C ASN A 1021 10.86 -15.38 37.49
N LYS A 1022 10.07 -15.17 38.55
CA LYS A 1022 8.69 -14.71 38.43
C LYS A 1022 8.61 -13.30 37.86
N TYR A 1023 9.47 -12.38 38.29
CA TYR A 1023 9.58 -11.04 37.72
C TYR A 1023 9.90 -11.12 36.22
N ILE A 1024 10.90 -11.92 35.84
CA ILE A 1024 11.24 -12.11 34.42
C ILE A 1024 10.07 -12.70 33.63
N ALA A 1025 9.34 -13.67 34.20
CA ALA A 1025 8.15 -14.22 33.55
C ALA A 1025 7.03 -13.17 33.42
N SER A 1026 6.88 -12.26 34.38
CA SER A 1026 5.89 -11.17 34.32
C SER A 1026 6.15 -10.15 33.21
N LEU A 1027 7.37 -10.11 32.64
CA LEU A 1027 7.67 -9.29 31.46
C LEU A 1027 6.81 -9.68 30.25
N ILE A 1028 6.36 -10.93 30.17
CA ILE A 1028 5.46 -11.41 29.11
C ILE A 1028 4.10 -10.69 29.18
N LEU A 1029 3.70 -10.17 30.34
CA LEU A 1029 2.43 -9.44 30.47
C LEU A 1029 2.44 -8.10 29.70
N PHE A 1030 3.63 -7.58 29.38
CA PHE A 1030 3.88 -6.33 28.64
C PHE A 1030 4.28 -6.56 27.17
N ILE A 1031 4.27 -7.82 26.73
CA ILE A 1031 4.42 -8.21 25.34
C ILE A 1031 3.05 -8.21 24.71
#